data_AF-A0A1G6D736-F1
#
_entry.id   AF-A0A1G6D736-F1
#
_cell.length_a   1.000
_cell.length_b   1.000
_cell.length_c   1.000
_cell.angle_alpha   90.00
_cell.angle_beta   90.00
_cell.angle_gamma   90.00
#
_symmetry.space_group_name_H-M   'P 1'
#
loop_
_entity.id
_entity.type
_entity.pdbx_description
1 polymer ?
#
loop_
_entity_poly.entity_id
_entity_poly.type
_entity_poly.pdbx_seq_one_letter_code
_entity_poly.pdbx_strand_id
1 'polypeptide(L)'
;MPLIRFFDVFAGIGGFRSGLEKAGGFECVGYCEIDKYAKAAYEAIYDTRGEVYYEDIRKIDPEKLPDFECLCGGFPCQSFSIAGKRRGFNDTRGTMFFEIARIAAVKKPKYMLLENVPGLLNHDGGRTFKTILDALDDLGYDVTWQVLNSADHYVAQARKRVFIVCFLREKCSGRVLSYREANPKTLVKRIPGREGERVYDPEGLGITLNANAGGFAGRTGLYLFTEDAALPIKSLTKSGYQLAYPGDSIDLAYPDMNSRRGRVGDNIAHTVTPSATQGYYDVKCIDMNYGAEITELARCIPARQDGGVGHHKGEKSGVLELTAPIPILTPEKEQVRQQGRRTKDPDDPMFTITVTDRHGVVYNGAIRKLLPIECWRLQGFRDSQFLKAQNAGISRAQLYKQAGNAVTTNVIEVLGRFIQAIDKEEFKTMPNHVKNTLSFSGDPKKISEMKEKIKSDEYGLGTIDFEKIIPMPDSIYRGDLGKAEMEKYGKNNWYDWRVGHWGTKWPAYGFDETVDYSQNDTIEFQTAWFAPHPVIEQLAKMYPDITINHKWADEDLGMNCGEHEYADGERIREFYPEISKDRLDFALDMWNLDPAELGLAVNGYGNDYVQLRGESFELIEVEGQKALFANHRMTKADIPQGLYVYHLREGDNGEFSTIEPQVLVNHAGSAVTKKPIDFKGADHIDFDEDSSPNFLGEEATFEDLIEMSDQVEDMEVIQ
;
A
#
# COMPACT_ATOMS: atom_id res chain seq x y z
N MET A 1 -12.02 5.62 11.32
CA MET A 1 -10.69 6.13 11.70
C MET A 1 -10.56 7.60 11.34
N PRO A 2 -9.87 8.41 12.16
CA PRO A 2 -9.43 9.75 11.77
C PRO A 2 -8.45 9.67 10.57
N LEU A 3 -8.27 10.80 9.89
CA LEU A 3 -7.27 10.94 8.81
C LEU A 3 -5.89 11.21 9.44
N ILE A 4 -4.84 10.54 8.93
CA ILE A 4 -3.46 10.80 9.34
C ILE A 4 -3.05 12.17 8.78
N ARG A 5 -2.90 13.16 9.66
CA ARG A 5 -2.55 14.53 9.27
C ARG A 5 -1.05 14.63 8.98
N PHE A 6 -0.66 15.21 7.85
CA PHE A 6 0.75 15.27 7.44
C PHE A 6 1.21 16.66 6.96
N PHE A 7 2.52 16.92 7.13
CA PHE A 7 3.20 18.13 6.68
C PHE A 7 4.31 17.77 5.67
N ASP A 8 4.30 18.42 4.50
CA ASP A 8 5.12 18.08 3.32
C ASP A 8 6.31 19.03 3.17
N VAL A 9 7.53 18.62 3.58
CA VAL A 9 8.75 19.45 3.46
C VAL A 9 9.59 19.06 2.25
N PHE A 10 10.17 20.06 1.57
CA PHE A 10 10.79 19.88 0.24
C PHE A 10 9.77 19.35 -0.78
N ALA A 11 8.57 19.92 -0.72
CA ALA A 11 7.36 19.36 -1.32
C ALA A 11 7.41 19.25 -2.86
N GLY A 12 8.20 20.12 -3.52
CA GLY A 12 8.32 20.17 -4.96
C GLY A 12 6.97 20.44 -5.64
N ILE A 13 6.48 19.46 -6.40
CA ILE A 13 5.14 19.48 -7.03
C ILE A 13 4.13 18.55 -6.32
N GLY A 14 4.43 18.15 -5.07
CA GLY A 14 3.59 17.28 -4.24
C GLY A 14 3.69 15.82 -4.63
N GLY A 15 4.91 15.32 -4.84
CA GLY A 15 5.12 13.89 -5.07
C GLY A 15 4.72 13.06 -3.85
N PHE A 16 4.98 13.57 -2.64
CA PHE A 16 4.51 12.95 -1.40
C PHE A 16 2.99 13.06 -1.27
N ARG A 17 2.46 14.29 -1.31
CA ARG A 17 1.02 14.56 -1.26
C ARG A 17 0.21 13.69 -2.22
N SER A 18 0.57 13.67 -3.51
CA SER A 18 -0.11 12.84 -4.51
C SER A 18 -0.08 11.34 -4.21
N GLY A 19 0.96 10.82 -3.55
CA GLY A 19 1.02 9.40 -3.17
C GLY A 19 0.18 9.11 -1.93
N LEU A 20 0.28 9.96 -0.90
CA LEU A 20 -0.48 9.81 0.34
C LEU A 20 -1.99 10.00 0.11
N GLU A 21 -2.40 11.00 -0.68
CA GLU A 21 -3.80 11.18 -1.07
C GLU A 21 -4.34 10.00 -1.91
N LYS A 22 -3.51 9.37 -2.75
CA LYS A 22 -3.89 8.14 -3.50
C LYS A 22 -4.05 6.93 -2.58
N ALA A 23 -3.21 6.78 -1.55
CA ALA A 23 -3.35 5.72 -0.55
C ALA A 23 -4.65 5.85 0.27
N GLY A 24 -5.19 7.07 0.34
CA GLY A 24 -6.36 7.43 1.14
C GLY A 24 -6.02 7.57 2.61
N GLY A 25 -6.91 8.17 3.40
CA GLY A 25 -6.73 8.29 4.84
C GLY A 25 -5.62 9.24 5.32
N PHE A 26 -5.11 10.11 4.43
CA PHE A 26 -4.12 11.15 4.76
C PHE A 26 -4.67 12.54 4.45
N GLU A 27 -4.35 13.54 5.27
CA GLU A 27 -4.74 14.94 5.08
C GLU A 27 -3.52 15.87 5.14
N CYS A 28 -3.32 16.71 4.12
CA CYS A 28 -2.23 17.69 4.07
C CYS A 28 -2.57 18.93 4.92
N VAL A 29 -1.82 19.21 5.99
CA VAL A 29 -2.04 20.39 6.84
C VAL A 29 -1.17 21.59 6.45
N GLY A 30 -0.17 21.37 5.58
CA GLY A 30 0.77 22.39 5.16
C GLY A 30 1.97 21.83 4.41
N TYR A 31 2.70 22.73 3.75
CA TYR A 31 3.84 22.36 2.91
C TYR A 31 4.96 23.42 2.94
N CYS A 32 6.19 22.99 2.64
CA CYS A 32 7.37 23.84 2.56
C CYS A 32 8.12 23.64 1.24
N GLU A 33 8.26 24.71 0.45
CA GLU A 33 8.98 24.70 -0.84
C GLU A 33 9.59 26.07 -1.18
N ILE A 34 10.85 26.05 -1.64
CA ILE A 34 11.68 27.25 -1.89
C ILE A 34 11.75 27.62 -3.38
N ASP A 35 11.57 26.66 -4.29
CA ASP A 35 11.49 26.93 -5.72
C ASP A 35 10.10 27.49 -6.06
N LYS A 36 10.06 28.80 -6.32
CA LYS A 36 8.83 29.53 -6.69
C LYS A 36 8.05 28.93 -7.87
N TYR A 37 8.69 28.18 -8.78
CA TYR A 37 7.99 27.52 -9.87
C TYR A 37 7.36 26.22 -9.39
N ALA A 38 8.05 25.46 -8.54
CA ALA A 38 7.51 24.28 -7.87
C ALA A 38 6.30 24.64 -7.00
N LYS A 39 6.40 25.70 -6.18
CA LYS A 39 5.26 26.29 -5.45
C LYS A 39 4.08 26.62 -6.37
N ALA A 40 4.32 27.35 -7.46
CA ALA A 40 3.26 27.72 -8.40
C ALA A 40 2.60 26.50 -9.09
N ALA A 41 3.35 25.40 -9.30
CA ALA A 41 2.76 24.15 -9.75
C ALA A 41 1.92 23.51 -8.65
N TYR A 42 2.43 23.46 -7.42
CA TYR A 42 1.75 22.89 -6.25
C TYR A 42 0.38 23.55 -6.03
N GLU A 43 0.34 24.88 -5.91
CA GLU A 43 -0.90 25.66 -5.72
C GLU A 43 -1.86 25.62 -6.91
N ALA A 44 -1.38 25.26 -8.11
CA ALA A 44 -2.25 25.02 -9.26
C ALA A 44 -2.84 23.60 -9.24
N ILE A 45 -2.08 22.62 -8.73
CA ILE A 45 -2.46 21.20 -8.68
C ILE A 45 -3.48 20.94 -7.57
N TYR A 46 -3.18 21.40 -6.35
CA TYR A 46 -3.94 21.12 -5.13
C TYR A 46 -4.71 22.35 -4.64
N ASP A 47 -5.78 22.11 -3.89
CA ASP A 47 -6.49 23.18 -3.18
C ASP A 47 -5.82 23.42 -1.83
N THR A 48 -4.99 24.46 -1.74
CA THR A 48 -4.20 24.76 -0.53
C THR A 48 -4.90 25.72 0.44
N ARG A 49 -6.23 25.89 0.33
CA ARG A 49 -7.00 26.80 1.19
C ARG A 49 -7.08 26.26 2.62
N GLY A 50 -6.50 27.00 3.57
CA GLY A 50 -6.42 26.61 4.98
C GLY A 50 -5.12 25.89 5.38
N GLU A 51 -4.27 25.56 4.41
CA GLU A 51 -2.96 24.95 4.65
C GLU A 51 -1.90 26.00 5.03
N VAL A 52 -0.95 25.61 5.87
CA VAL A 52 0.17 26.50 6.25
C VAL A 52 1.33 26.33 5.27
N TYR A 53 1.75 27.42 4.63
CA TYR A 53 2.87 27.45 3.69
C TYR A 53 4.12 28.11 4.30
N TYR A 54 5.28 27.51 4.08
CA TYR A 54 6.60 28.13 4.33
C TYR A 54 7.51 28.06 3.11
N GLU A 55 8.23 29.15 2.83
CA GLU A 55 9.20 29.21 1.73
C GLU A 55 10.50 28.43 2.03
N ASP A 56 10.91 28.41 3.29
CA ASP A 56 12.23 27.93 3.69
C ASP A 56 12.12 27.24 5.04
N ILE A 57 12.49 25.95 5.07
CA ILE A 57 12.39 25.10 6.26
C ILE A 57 13.14 25.69 7.46
N ARG A 58 14.21 26.45 7.22
CA ARG A 58 15.01 27.14 8.27
C ARG A 58 14.26 28.29 8.94
N LYS A 59 13.22 28.82 8.30
CA LYS A 59 12.34 29.88 8.82
C LYS A 59 11.13 29.31 9.58
N ILE A 60 10.92 27.99 9.56
CA ILE A 60 9.82 27.34 10.27
C ILE A 60 10.07 27.42 11.78
N ASP A 61 9.13 28.03 12.48
CA ASP A 61 9.01 27.98 13.93
C ASP A 61 8.15 26.76 14.31
N PRO A 62 8.73 25.67 14.86
CA PRO A 62 8.02 24.41 15.03
C PRO A 62 6.86 24.51 16.02
N GLU A 63 6.94 25.42 17.00
CA GLU A 63 5.87 25.67 17.97
C GLU A 63 4.60 26.23 17.30
N LYS A 64 4.76 26.94 16.17
CA LYS A 64 3.67 27.57 15.41
C LYS A 64 3.13 26.71 14.28
N LEU A 65 3.69 25.53 14.03
CA LEU A 65 3.09 24.57 13.10
C LEU A 65 1.76 24.04 13.67
N PRO A 66 0.78 23.70 12.82
CA PRO A 66 -0.34 22.87 13.24
C PRO A 66 0.19 21.51 13.71
N ASP A 67 -0.57 20.81 14.55
CA ASP A 67 -0.21 19.43 14.90
C ASP A 67 -0.47 18.48 13.73
N PHE A 68 0.43 17.52 13.54
CA PHE A 68 0.38 16.49 12.50
C PHE A 68 1.02 15.20 13.02
N GLU A 69 0.63 14.08 12.43
CA GLU A 69 1.05 12.74 12.79
C GLU A 69 2.16 12.22 11.87
N CYS A 70 2.29 12.74 10.65
CA CYS A 70 3.32 12.35 9.69
C CYS A 70 4.11 13.55 9.16
N LEU A 71 5.43 13.46 9.13
CA LEU A 71 6.32 14.42 8.46
C LEU A 71 6.99 13.75 7.26
N CYS A 72 6.77 14.26 6.04
CA CYS A 72 7.33 13.67 4.83
C CYS A 72 8.26 14.64 4.08
N GLY A 73 9.27 14.12 3.39
CA GLY A 73 10.16 14.96 2.58
C GLY A 73 11.40 14.30 1.95
N GLY A 74 11.73 14.75 0.74
CA GLY A 74 12.92 14.32 -0.02
C GLY A 74 14.04 15.35 0.10
N PHE A 75 14.93 15.19 1.08
CA PHE A 75 15.90 16.24 1.43
C PHE A 75 17.14 16.25 0.52
N PRO A 76 17.72 17.42 0.18
CA PRO A 76 18.89 17.50 -0.69
C PRO A 76 20.12 16.72 -0.19
N CYS A 77 20.63 15.79 -0.99
CA CYS A 77 21.83 14.99 -0.70
C CYS A 77 23.15 15.79 -0.75
N GLN A 78 23.15 17.01 -1.30
CA GLN A 78 24.38 17.72 -1.69
C GLN A 78 25.17 18.32 -0.50
N SER A 79 24.56 18.44 0.68
CA SER A 79 25.10 19.22 1.80
C SER A 79 26.05 18.47 2.75
N PHE A 80 26.17 17.15 2.64
CA PHE A 80 26.82 16.31 3.67
C PHE A 80 28.35 16.28 3.63
N SER A 81 29.00 17.05 2.76
CA SER A 81 30.43 16.89 2.47
C SER A 81 31.40 17.37 3.56
N ILE A 82 30.98 18.22 4.51
CA ILE A 82 31.86 18.74 5.58
C ILE A 82 31.08 18.96 6.90
N ALA A 83 30.97 17.93 7.74
CA ALA A 83 30.48 18.04 9.12
C ALA A 83 31.33 17.19 10.09
N GLY A 84 32.57 17.65 10.33
CA GLY A 84 33.56 16.89 11.10
C GLY A 84 33.56 17.20 12.61
N LYS A 85 33.64 16.12 13.42
CA LYS A 85 34.07 16.08 14.83
C LYS A 85 33.09 16.60 15.92
N ARG A 86 32.30 15.66 16.45
CA ARG A 86 31.88 15.51 17.87
C ARG A 86 31.48 16.80 18.64
N ARG A 87 30.16 17.05 18.79
CA ARG A 87 29.46 17.45 20.05
C ARG A 87 27.98 17.85 19.80
N GLY A 88 27.04 16.90 19.98
CA GLY A 88 25.61 17.14 20.24
C GLY A 88 24.79 17.94 19.20
N PHE A 89 23.52 18.18 19.53
CA PHE A 89 22.52 18.88 18.71
C PHE A 89 22.83 20.38 18.43
N ASN A 90 23.92 20.94 18.98
CA ASN A 90 24.23 22.37 18.88
C ASN A 90 25.21 22.75 17.74
N ASP A 91 25.67 21.79 16.92
CA ASP A 91 26.51 22.10 15.73
C ASP A 91 25.79 21.80 14.40
N THR A 92 24.53 22.23 14.31
CA THR A 92 23.58 22.03 13.19
C THR A 92 23.88 22.84 11.92
N ARG A 93 25.15 23.13 11.65
CA ARG A 93 25.57 24.02 10.56
C ARG A 93 25.80 23.26 9.25
N GLY A 94 24.72 23.00 8.51
CA GLY A 94 24.81 22.95 7.04
C GLY A 94 23.92 21.96 6.28
N THR A 95 23.32 20.95 6.91
CA THR A 95 22.56 19.90 6.19
C THR A 95 21.05 20.02 6.41
N MET A 96 20.28 19.84 5.34
CA MET A 96 18.82 20.00 5.35
C MET A 96 18.08 18.94 6.17
N PHE A 97 18.73 17.80 6.45
CA PHE A 97 18.20 16.79 7.35
C PHE A 97 18.05 17.30 8.80
N PHE A 98 18.99 18.13 9.30
CA PHE A 98 18.89 18.64 10.66
C PHE A 98 17.72 19.62 10.87
N GLU A 99 17.20 20.23 9.80
CA GLU A 99 15.98 21.02 9.86
C GLU A 99 14.72 20.15 10.01
N ILE A 100 14.71 18.94 9.41
CA ILE A 100 13.69 17.92 9.67
C ILE A 100 13.77 17.47 11.13
N ALA A 101 14.98 17.13 11.60
CA ALA A 101 15.22 16.72 12.98
C ALA A 101 14.79 17.81 14.00
N ARG A 102 15.04 19.09 13.70
CA ARG A 102 14.60 20.24 14.51
C ARG A 102 13.08 20.35 14.62
N ILE A 103 12.34 20.08 13.53
CA ILE A 103 10.87 20.05 13.55
C ILE A 103 10.38 18.83 14.34
N ALA A 104 10.95 17.66 14.08
CA ALA A 104 10.59 16.41 14.75
C ALA A 104 10.83 16.45 16.28
N ALA A 105 11.90 17.10 16.74
CA ALA A 105 12.20 17.28 18.15
C ALA A 105 11.12 18.02 18.95
N VAL A 106 10.40 18.94 18.31
CA VAL A 106 9.30 19.70 18.93
C VAL A 106 7.96 19.02 18.68
N LYS A 107 7.63 18.73 17.41
CA LYS A 107 6.30 18.22 17.05
C LYS A 107 6.09 16.73 17.33
N LYS A 108 7.16 15.94 17.50
CA LYS A 108 7.10 14.50 17.76
C LYS A 108 6.03 13.76 16.91
N PRO A 109 6.04 13.89 15.56
CA PRO A 109 5.09 13.17 14.71
C PRO A 109 5.18 11.66 14.94
N LYS A 110 4.05 10.94 14.87
CA LYS A 110 3.99 9.47 15.03
C LYS A 110 4.85 8.76 13.99
N TYR A 111 4.84 9.29 12.76
CA TYR A 111 5.55 8.76 11.60
C TYR A 111 6.44 9.82 10.94
N MET A 112 7.54 9.40 10.31
CA MET A 112 8.23 10.21 9.29
C MET A 112 8.53 9.38 8.05
N LEU A 113 8.40 9.99 6.87
CA LEU A 113 8.59 9.34 5.57
C LEU A 113 9.57 10.14 4.71
N LEU A 114 10.84 9.72 4.69
CA LEU A 114 11.93 10.47 4.06
C LEU A 114 12.46 9.76 2.80
N GLU A 115 12.85 10.52 1.77
CA GLU A 115 13.46 10.00 0.54
C GLU A 115 14.90 10.52 0.37
N ASN A 116 15.76 9.68 -0.21
CA ASN A 116 17.04 10.13 -0.77
C ASN A 116 17.58 9.22 -1.89
N VAL A 117 18.71 9.62 -2.49
CA VAL A 117 19.45 8.78 -3.44
C VAL A 117 20.17 7.63 -2.73
N PRO A 118 20.32 6.44 -3.36
CA PRO A 118 20.98 5.29 -2.73
C PRO A 118 22.45 5.53 -2.34
N GLY A 119 23.09 6.54 -2.94
CA GLY A 119 24.44 6.99 -2.58
C GLY A 119 24.57 7.45 -1.13
N LEU A 120 23.46 7.86 -0.47
CA LEU A 120 23.44 8.24 0.94
C LEU A 120 23.97 7.12 1.85
N LEU A 121 23.60 5.87 1.57
CA LEU A 121 23.97 4.70 2.37
C LEU A 121 25.50 4.47 2.43
N ASN A 122 26.21 4.85 1.36
CA ASN A 122 27.66 4.67 1.24
C ASN A 122 28.43 5.99 1.40
N HIS A 123 27.74 7.13 1.58
CA HIS A 123 28.36 8.44 1.66
C HIS A 123 29.26 8.54 2.90
N ASP A 124 30.46 9.10 2.71
CA ASP A 124 31.52 9.17 3.73
C ASP A 124 31.84 7.80 4.38
N GLY A 125 31.75 6.71 3.60
CA GLY A 125 31.93 5.33 4.10
C GLY A 125 30.80 4.88 5.04
N GLY A 126 29.58 5.36 4.81
CA GLY A 126 28.39 5.10 5.61
C GLY A 126 28.25 5.99 6.86
N ARG A 127 29.25 6.81 7.20
CA ARG A 127 29.21 7.68 8.38
C ARG A 127 28.05 8.67 8.35
N THR A 128 27.74 9.22 7.18
CA THR A 128 26.61 10.16 7.02
C THR A 128 25.27 9.48 7.32
N PHE A 129 25.05 8.27 6.81
CA PHE A 129 23.83 7.53 7.09
C PHE A 129 23.75 7.11 8.56
N LYS A 130 24.88 6.69 9.16
CA LYS A 130 24.93 6.46 10.62
C LYS A 130 24.57 7.71 11.42
N THR A 131 25.07 8.89 11.06
CA THR A 131 24.71 10.16 11.75
C THR A 131 23.22 10.50 11.63
N ILE A 132 22.58 10.13 10.52
CA ILE A 132 21.12 10.26 10.36
C ILE A 132 20.39 9.30 11.32
N LEU A 133 20.80 8.02 11.38
CA LEU A 133 20.22 7.03 12.29
C LEU A 133 20.42 7.42 13.77
N ASP A 134 21.64 7.82 14.15
CA ASP A 134 21.97 8.27 15.51
C ASP A 134 21.07 9.46 15.93
N ALA A 135 20.87 10.43 15.04
CA ALA A 135 20.04 11.59 15.32
C ALA A 135 18.53 11.28 15.38
N LEU A 136 18.07 10.22 14.70
CA LEU A 136 16.68 9.75 14.79
C LEU A 136 16.47 8.94 16.08
N ASP A 137 17.44 8.11 16.45
CA ASP A 137 17.47 7.34 17.69
C ASP A 137 17.46 8.24 18.93
N ASP A 138 18.31 9.27 18.94
CA ASP A 138 18.35 10.32 19.97
C ASP A 138 17.01 11.07 20.13
N LEU A 139 16.20 11.14 19.06
CA LEU A 139 14.86 11.74 19.05
C LEU A 139 13.74 10.75 19.42
N GLY A 140 14.08 9.50 19.73
CA GLY A 140 13.13 8.45 20.13
C GLY A 140 12.49 7.69 18.97
N TYR A 141 13.06 7.75 17.76
CA TYR A 141 12.50 7.07 16.60
C TYR A 141 13.18 5.72 16.31
N ASP A 142 12.38 4.67 16.18
CA ASP A 142 12.79 3.47 15.47
C ASP A 142 12.75 3.71 13.97
N VAL A 143 13.72 3.15 13.24
CA VAL A 143 13.94 3.47 11.83
C VAL A 143 14.08 2.21 10.99
N THR A 144 13.35 2.18 9.88
CA THR A 144 13.46 1.14 8.86
C THR A 144 13.71 1.78 7.50
N TRP A 145 14.44 1.12 6.60
CA TRP A 145 14.74 1.66 5.29
C TRP A 145 14.89 0.57 4.22
N GLN A 146 14.52 0.89 2.98
CA GLN A 146 14.70 0.02 1.83
C GLN A 146 15.09 0.83 0.60
N VAL A 147 15.92 0.25 -0.28
CA VAL A 147 16.16 0.79 -1.62
C VAL A 147 15.10 0.23 -2.55
N LEU A 148 14.13 1.06 -2.91
CA LEU A 148 13.04 0.72 -3.84
C LEU A 148 13.36 1.26 -5.25
N ASN A 149 12.84 0.59 -6.27
CA ASN A 149 12.99 0.95 -7.67
C ASN A 149 11.61 1.25 -8.26
N SER A 150 11.40 2.44 -8.83
CA SER A 150 10.10 2.83 -9.38
C SER A 150 9.54 1.85 -10.43
N ALA A 151 10.41 1.12 -11.15
CA ALA A 151 10.03 0.07 -12.10
C ALA A 151 9.16 -1.03 -11.47
N ASP A 152 9.42 -1.35 -10.21
CA ASP A 152 8.79 -2.46 -9.51
C ASP A 152 7.37 -2.07 -9.03
N HIS A 153 7.07 -0.75 -9.00
CA HIS A 153 5.81 -0.15 -8.51
C HIS A 153 4.97 0.49 -9.63
N TYR A 154 4.80 -0.23 -10.75
CA TYR A 154 3.91 0.14 -11.87
C TYR A 154 4.29 1.45 -12.59
N VAL A 155 5.56 1.86 -12.58
CA VAL A 155 6.07 3.04 -13.30
C VAL A 155 7.22 2.64 -14.21
N ALA A 156 7.14 2.84 -15.53
CA ALA A 156 8.12 2.39 -16.53
C ALA A 156 9.48 3.14 -16.50
N GLN A 157 10.06 3.35 -15.33
CA GLN A 157 11.30 4.08 -15.08
C GLN A 157 12.16 3.32 -14.05
N ALA A 158 13.39 2.96 -14.43
CA ALA A 158 14.40 2.50 -13.50
C ALA A 158 14.92 3.68 -12.67
N ARG A 159 14.36 3.89 -11.47
CA ARG A 159 14.75 4.92 -10.50
C ARG A 159 14.86 4.30 -9.11
N LYS A 160 16.09 3.99 -8.71
CA LYS A 160 16.41 3.51 -7.37
C LYS A 160 16.52 4.67 -6.39
N ARG A 161 15.85 4.56 -5.24
CA ARG A 161 15.86 5.53 -4.13
C ARG A 161 15.82 4.80 -2.79
N VAL A 162 16.49 5.36 -1.79
CA VAL A 162 16.33 4.90 -0.40
C VAL A 162 15.15 5.64 0.21
N PHE A 163 14.22 4.89 0.75
CA PHE A 163 13.12 5.40 1.56
C PHE A 163 13.39 5.01 3.01
N ILE A 164 13.17 5.97 3.92
CA ILE A 164 13.39 5.81 5.36
C ILE A 164 12.05 6.09 6.03
N VAL A 165 11.50 5.09 6.73
CA VAL A 165 10.30 5.23 7.54
C VAL A 165 10.70 5.22 9.01
N CYS A 166 10.22 6.21 9.76
CA CYS A 166 10.54 6.39 11.17
C CYS A 166 9.25 6.26 12.01
N PHE A 167 9.33 5.59 13.15
CA PHE A 167 8.24 5.36 14.09
C PHE A 167 8.62 5.94 15.46
N LEU A 168 7.82 6.85 16.01
CA LEU A 168 8.10 7.37 17.35
C LEU A 168 7.75 6.31 18.39
N ARG A 169 8.75 5.79 19.13
CA ARG A 169 8.59 4.69 20.11
C ARG A 169 7.47 4.93 21.14
N GLU A 170 7.29 6.18 21.54
CA GLU A 170 6.25 6.60 22.50
C GLU A 170 4.81 6.51 21.93
N LYS A 171 4.64 6.32 20.61
CA LYS A 171 3.34 6.36 19.91
C LYS A 171 3.10 5.23 18.91
N CYS A 172 4.12 4.49 18.51
CA CYS A 172 4.04 3.40 17.53
C CYS A 172 5.26 2.50 17.69
N SER A 173 5.05 1.19 17.69
CA SER A 173 6.15 0.22 17.71
C SER A 173 6.80 0.10 16.32
N GLY A 174 8.13 -0.10 16.28
CA GLY A 174 8.86 -0.23 15.01
C GLY A 174 8.41 -1.42 14.16
N ARG A 175 8.50 -1.30 12.82
CA ARG A 175 8.16 -2.37 11.86
C ARG A 175 9.26 -2.59 10.84
N VAL A 176 9.35 -3.81 10.32
CA VAL A 176 10.27 -4.17 9.23
C VAL A 176 9.66 -3.74 7.88
N LEU A 177 10.40 -2.95 7.11
CA LEU A 177 10.04 -2.61 5.73
C LEU A 177 10.51 -3.75 4.80
N SER A 178 9.59 -4.62 4.39
CA SER A 178 9.89 -5.81 3.57
C SER A 178 9.01 -5.87 2.33
N TYR A 179 9.21 -4.96 1.37
CA TYR A 179 8.67 -5.16 0.03
C TYR A 179 9.51 -6.21 -0.71
N ARG A 180 8.91 -7.39 -0.93
CA ARG A 180 9.46 -8.47 -1.79
C ARG A 180 8.72 -8.64 -3.10
N GLU A 181 7.59 -7.96 -3.28
CA GLU A 181 6.80 -8.01 -4.51
C GLU A 181 7.53 -7.32 -5.67
N ALA A 182 8.30 -8.09 -6.43
CA ALA A 182 8.51 -7.78 -7.83
C ALA A 182 7.22 -8.08 -8.59
N ASN A 183 6.75 -7.15 -9.40
CA ASN A 183 5.45 -7.18 -10.06
C ASN A 183 5.26 -8.47 -10.93
N PRO A 184 4.41 -9.44 -10.53
CA PRO A 184 4.28 -10.71 -11.25
C PRO A 184 3.19 -10.72 -12.32
N LYS A 185 2.37 -9.66 -12.42
CA LYS A 185 1.08 -9.71 -13.13
C LYS A 185 1.17 -9.33 -14.61
N THR A 186 0.58 -10.20 -15.44
CA THR A 186 0.39 -10.02 -16.87
C THR A 186 -0.63 -8.92 -17.22
N LEU A 187 -0.51 -8.37 -18.43
CA LEU A 187 -1.35 -7.29 -18.98
C LEU A 187 -2.84 -7.68 -19.13
N VAL A 188 -3.72 -7.09 -18.31
CA VAL A 188 -5.18 -7.20 -18.44
C VAL A 188 -5.73 -6.06 -19.34
N LYS A 189 -6.40 -6.42 -20.43
CA LYS A 189 -6.95 -5.49 -21.43
C LYS A 189 -8.48 -5.45 -21.31
N ARG A 190 -9.08 -4.27 -21.05
CA ARG A 190 -10.54 -4.11 -21.05
C ARG A 190 -11.12 -3.86 -22.45
N ILE A 191 -10.40 -3.14 -23.30
CA ILE A 191 -10.84 -2.84 -24.68
C ILE A 191 -9.70 -3.16 -25.67
N PRO A 192 -9.89 -4.09 -26.62
CA PRO A 192 -8.90 -4.40 -27.65
C PRO A 192 -8.89 -3.32 -28.75
N GLY A 193 -7.70 -3.04 -29.29
CA GLY A 193 -7.50 -2.02 -30.31
C GLY A 193 -6.03 -1.83 -30.69
N ARG A 194 -5.75 -0.89 -31.60
CA ARG A 194 -4.38 -0.52 -31.99
C ARG A 194 -3.67 0.22 -30.86
N GLU A 195 -2.34 0.28 -30.93
CA GLU A 195 -1.46 0.72 -29.84
C GLU A 195 -1.51 2.25 -29.65
N GLY A 196 -2.60 2.70 -29.03
CA GLY A 196 -3.00 4.10 -28.84
C GLY A 196 -4.47 4.23 -28.41
N GLU A 197 -5.30 3.20 -28.67
CA GLU A 197 -6.76 3.19 -28.43
C GLU A 197 -7.18 2.14 -27.38
N ARG A 198 -6.22 1.42 -26.77
CA ARG A 198 -6.49 0.38 -25.78
C ARG A 198 -6.76 0.99 -24.40
N VAL A 199 -7.79 0.47 -23.72
CA VAL A 199 -8.09 0.81 -22.32
C VAL A 199 -7.65 -0.33 -21.41
N TYR A 200 -6.80 0.03 -20.45
CA TYR A 200 -6.24 -0.88 -19.44
C TYR A 200 -7.04 -0.81 -18.14
N ASP A 201 -7.04 -1.92 -17.41
CA ASP A 201 -7.60 -1.96 -16.07
C ASP A 201 -6.69 -1.17 -15.09
N PRO A 202 -7.23 -0.31 -14.20
CA PRO A 202 -6.44 0.41 -13.20
C PRO A 202 -5.70 -0.49 -12.19
N GLU A 203 -6.06 -1.78 -12.09
CA GLU A 203 -5.43 -2.75 -11.18
C GLU A 203 -4.24 -3.52 -11.83
N GLY A 204 -3.83 -3.16 -13.05
CA GLY A 204 -2.76 -3.84 -13.80
C GLY A 204 -1.62 -2.94 -14.28
N LEU A 205 -0.55 -3.56 -14.80
CA LEU A 205 0.52 -2.86 -15.52
C LEU A 205 0.01 -2.28 -16.85
N GLY A 206 0.04 -0.94 -17.00
CA GLY A 206 -0.26 -0.28 -18.27
C GLY A 206 0.94 -0.24 -19.22
N ILE A 207 0.72 -0.36 -20.53
CA ILE A 207 1.78 -0.16 -21.54
C ILE A 207 2.05 1.33 -21.79
N THR A 208 3.23 1.62 -22.33
CA THR A 208 3.62 2.95 -22.82
C THR A 208 2.86 3.31 -24.10
N LEU A 209 2.13 4.45 -24.13
CA LEU A 209 1.41 4.95 -25.31
C LEU A 209 1.69 6.44 -25.62
N ASN A 210 1.65 6.79 -26.91
CA ASN A 210 1.86 8.13 -27.49
C ASN A 210 0.51 8.62 -28.13
N ALA A 211 0.29 9.84 -28.64
CA ALA A 211 1.07 11.08 -28.81
C ALA A 211 0.10 12.29 -28.99
N ASN A 212 0.55 13.54 -28.76
CA ASN A 212 0.46 14.69 -29.72
C ASN A 212 0.48 16.12 -29.09
N ALA A 213 1.17 17.04 -29.81
CA ALA A 213 1.12 18.52 -29.82
C ALA A 213 1.32 19.36 -28.52
N GLY A 214 2.00 20.52 -28.52
CA GLY A 214 2.78 21.20 -29.59
C GLY A 214 3.38 22.58 -29.19
N GLY A 215 4.30 23.12 -30.01
CA GLY A 215 4.73 24.54 -30.03
C GLY A 215 5.93 24.97 -29.13
N PHE A 216 6.81 25.91 -29.50
CA PHE A 216 7.07 26.60 -30.79
C PHE A 216 8.60 26.83 -30.99
N ALA A 217 9.24 26.02 -31.83
CA ALA A 217 10.59 26.21 -32.38
C ALA A 217 10.84 25.14 -33.47
N GLY A 218 10.09 25.22 -34.57
CA GLY A 218 10.01 24.13 -35.56
C GLY A 218 11.06 24.16 -36.66
N ARG A 219 11.97 23.18 -36.67
CA ARG A 219 12.51 22.54 -37.89
C ARG A 219 12.58 21.04 -37.65
N THR A 220 11.46 20.36 -37.83
CA THR A 220 11.29 18.92 -37.65
C THR A 220 11.60 18.20 -38.95
N GLY A 221 12.82 17.71 -39.12
CA GLY A 221 13.14 16.73 -40.16
C GLY A 221 12.67 15.34 -39.71
N LEU A 222 11.48 14.93 -40.12
CA LEU A 222 10.92 13.60 -39.84
C LEU A 222 9.87 13.27 -40.91
N TYR A 223 10.04 12.13 -41.58
CA TYR A 223 9.09 11.53 -42.51
C TYR A 223 8.48 10.28 -41.87
N LEU A 224 7.22 9.96 -42.22
CA LEU A 224 6.54 8.76 -41.73
C LEU A 224 5.79 8.09 -42.89
N PHE A 225 5.91 6.76 -42.96
CA PHE A 225 5.11 5.87 -43.80
C PHE A 225 4.85 4.60 -42.96
N THR A 226 3.65 4.03 -43.03
CA THR A 226 3.21 2.88 -42.23
C THR A 226 2.54 1.81 -43.10
N GLU A 227 2.56 0.57 -42.63
CA GLU A 227 2.36 -0.66 -43.43
C GLU A 227 0.95 -0.86 -44.00
N ASP A 228 -0.09 -0.20 -43.47
CA ASP A 228 -1.48 -0.33 -43.94
C ASP A 228 -1.80 0.42 -45.25
N ALA A 229 -0.81 1.03 -45.90
CA ALA A 229 -1.01 1.91 -47.05
C ALA A 229 -1.27 1.12 -48.35
N ALA A 230 -2.53 0.81 -48.63
CA ALA A 230 -2.95 0.23 -49.91
C ALA A 230 -2.68 1.20 -51.09
N LEU A 231 -1.99 0.73 -52.13
CA LEU A 231 -1.58 1.53 -53.28
C LEU A 231 -2.65 1.48 -54.40
N PRO A 232 -3.27 2.61 -54.81
CA PRO A 232 -4.30 2.61 -55.85
C PRO A 232 -3.69 2.55 -57.26
N ILE A 233 -3.82 1.40 -57.93
CA ILE A 233 -3.34 1.14 -59.29
C ILE A 233 -4.44 1.39 -60.31
N LYS A 234 -4.17 2.27 -61.28
CA LYS A 234 -5.10 2.70 -62.34
C LYS A 234 -5.53 1.52 -63.23
N SER A 235 -6.83 1.29 -63.39
CA SER A 235 -7.42 0.10 -64.05
C SER A 235 -8.84 0.37 -64.57
N LEU A 236 -9.31 -0.38 -65.58
CA LEU A 236 -10.65 -0.23 -66.18
C LEU A 236 -11.78 -0.81 -65.29
N THR A 237 -11.94 -0.24 -64.11
CA THR A 237 -12.99 -0.57 -63.13
C THR A 237 -14.01 0.57 -63.00
N LYS A 238 -15.13 0.33 -62.31
CA LYS A 238 -16.16 1.37 -62.05
C LYS A 238 -15.61 2.56 -61.24
N SER A 239 -14.53 2.37 -60.49
CA SER A 239 -13.81 3.39 -59.71
C SER A 239 -12.59 3.99 -60.43
N GLY A 240 -12.15 3.41 -61.55
CA GLY A 240 -10.94 3.82 -62.28
C GLY A 240 -9.61 3.29 -61.71
N TYR A 241 -9.65 2.50 -60.63
CA TYR A 241 -8.48 1.88 -60.00
C TYR A 241 -8.81 0.55 -59.30
N GLN A 242 -7.77 -0.21 -58.97
CA GLN A 242 -7.75 -1.37 -58.07
C GLN A 242 -6.75 -1.07 -56.94
N LEU A 243 -7.01 -1.50 -55.70
CA LEU A 243 -6.06 -1.37 -54.60
C LEU A 243 -5.09 -2.56 -54.60
N ALA A 244 -3.81 -2.31 -54.36
CA ALA A 244 -2.77 -3.31 -54.15
C ALA A 244 -2.18 -3.19 -52.74
N TYR A 245 -1.97 -4.31 -52.07
CA TYR A 245 -1.42 -4.43 -50.72
C TYR A 245 -0.01 -5.05 -50.75
N PRO A 246 0.79 -4.95 -49.68
CA PRO A 246 2.00 -5.75 -49.53
C PRO A 246 1.62 -7.24 -49.64
N GLY A 247 2.21 -7.96 -50.59
CA GLY A 247 1.74 -9.30 -51.00
C GLY A 247 1.35 -9.40 -52.48
N ASP A 248 0.81 -8.33 -53.05
CA ASP A 248 0.18 -8.37 -54.37
C ASP A 248 1.15 -8.20 -55.54
N SER A 249 0.84 -8.87 -56.66
CA SER A 249 1.54 -8.65 -57.93
C SER A 249 0.88 -7.55 -58.75
N ILE A 250 1.69 -6.71 -59.39
CA ILE A 250 1.21 -5.55 -60.16
C ILE A 250 1.76 -5.61 -61.59
N ASP A 251 0.87 -5.59 -62.59
CA ASP A 251 1.24 -5.45 -64.02
C ASP A 251 1.53 -3.98 -64.33
N LEU A 252 2.82 -3.68 -64.49
CA LEU A 252 3.36 -2.35 -64.78
C LEU A 252 3.41 -2.05 -66.29
N ALA A 253 2.92 -2.94 -67.16
CA ALA A 253 2.87 -2.68 -68.59
C ALA A 253 1.89 -1.53 -68.93
N TYR A 254 2.40 -0.50 -69.62
CA TYR A 254 1.65 0.65 -70.13
C TYR A 254 0.88 1.44 -69.03
N PRO A 255 1.54 1.85 -67.93
CA PRO A 255 0.89 2.17 -66.65
C PRO A 255 -0.19 3.26 -66.75
N ASP A 256 0.00 4.25 -67.61
CA ASP A 256 -0.91 5.40 -67.75
C ASP A 256 -2.23 5.11 -68.48
N MET A 257 -2.30 3.97 -69.18
CA MET A 257 -3.40 3.61 -70.08
C MET A 257 -4.58 2.99 -69.33
N ASN A 258 -5.76 3.61 -69.41
CA ASN A 258 -6.95 3.21 -68.65
C ASN A 258 -7.63 1.90 -69.11
N SER A 259 -7.15 1.22 -70.16
CA SER A 259 -7.95 0.27 -70.95
C SER A 259 -7.90 -1.20 -70.53
N ARG A 260 -7.09 -1.59 -69.54
CA ARG A 260 -6.96 -3.00 -69.08
C ARG A 260 -7.66 -3.26 -67.76
N ARG A 261 -8.21 -4.47 -67.62
CA ARG A 261 -8.94 -4.99 -66.45
C ARG A 261 -8.11 -6.12 -65.83
N GLY A 262 -7.96 -6.14 -64.50
CA GLY A 262 -7.16 -7.16 -63.79
C GLY A 262 -5.66 -6.84 -63.71
N ARG A 263 -5.33 -5.66 -63.17
CA ARG A 263 -3.94 -5.16 -63.07
C ARG A 263 -3.21 -5.48 -61.78
N VAL A 264 -3.97 -5.85 -60.75
CA VAL A 264 -3.48 -6.28 -59.45
C VAL A 264 -3.91 -7.74 -59.28
N GLY A 265 -2.95 -8.60 -58.99
CA GLY A 265 -3.16 -10.01 -58.64
C GLY A 265 -3.04 -10.17 -57.13
N ASP A 266 -4.17 -10.38 -56.47
CA ASP A 266 -4.29 -10.67 -55.03
C ASP A 266 -3.47 -11.92 -54.69
N ASN A 267 -2.32 -11.72 -54.02
CA ASN A 267 -1.38 -12.76 -53.58
C ASN A 267 -0.95 -13.82 -54.63
N ILE A 268 -1.15 -13.56 -55.92
CA ILE A 268 -0.83 -14.48 -57.03
C ILE A 268 -0.15 -13.67 -58.15
N ALA A 269 0.98 -14.18 -58.64
CA ALA A 269 1.71 -13.60 -59.76
C ALA A 269 0.99 -13.79 -61.10
N HIS A 270 0.89 -12.72 -61.90
CA HIS A 270 0.48 -12.82 -63.30
C HIS A 270 1.49 -13.67 -64.10
N THR A 271 1.07 -14.28 -65.22
CA THR A 271 1.91 -15.17 -66.04
C THR A 271 3.27 -14.55 -66.36
N VAL A 272 4.35 -15.23 -65.94
CA VAL A 272 5.73 -14.71 -66.03
C VAL A 272 6.14 -14.51 -67.50
N THR A 273 6.46 -13.26 -67.85
CA THR A 273 6.95 -12.87 -69.18
C THR A 273 8.45 -12.55 -69.15
N PRO A 274 9.20 -12.76 -70.26
CA PRO A 274 10.62 -12.41 -70.36
C PRO A 274 10.90 -10.88 -70.39
N SER A 275 9.87 -10.04 -70.29
CA SER A 275 9.98 -8.58 -70.12
C SER A 275 9.81 -8.17 -68.66
N ALA A 276 10.59 -7.18 -68.21
CA ALA A 276 10.56 -6.63 -66.85
C ALA A 276 9.32 -5.73 -66.60
N THR A 277 8.13 -6.33 -66.65
CA THR A 277 6.83 -5.65 -66.59
C THR A 277 6.00 -6.00 -65.35
N GLN A 278 6.57 -6.70 -64.37
CA GLN A 278 5.93 -7.07 -63.11
C GLN A 278 6.63 -6.42 -61.92
N GLY A 279 5.84 -5.99 -60.92
CA GLY A 279 6.33 -5.44 -59.66
C GLY A 279 5.58 -5.98 -58.44
N TYR A 280 6.16 -5.77 -57.26
CA TYR A 280 5.69 -6.16 -55.94
C TYR A 280 6.00 -5.03 -54.94
N TYR A 281 5.30 -4.97 -53.81
CA TYR A 281 5.39 -3.89 -52.82
C TYR A 281 5.97 -4.41 -51.47
N ASP A 282 7.13 -3.87 -51.05
CA ASP A 282 7.89 -4.30 -49.86
C ASP A 282 8.59 -3.12 -49.12
N VAL A 283 9.11 -3.37 -47.90
CA VAL A 283 9.40 -2.35 -46.85
C VAL A 283 10.59 -2.78 -45.95
N LYS A 284 11.77 -2.14 -45.81
CA LYS A 284 12.50 -1.03 -46.50
C LYS A 284 14.03 -1.25 -46.40
N CYS A 285 14.84 -0.44 -47.09
CA CYS A 285 16.31 -0.52 -47.14
C CYS A 285 17.03 0.82 -46.78
N ILE A 286 18.34 0.77 -46.54
CA ILE A 286 19.22 1.93 -46.22
C ILE A 286 20.46 1.94 -47.13
N ASP A 287 20.85 3.11 -47.65
CA ASP A 287 22.16 3.31 -48.31
C ASP A 287 23.29 3.43 -47.26
N MET A 288 24.34 2.61 -47.36
CA MET A 288 25.42 2.54 -46.35
C MET A 288 26.53 3.59 -46.52
N ASN A 289 26.38 4.58 -47.42
CA ASN A 289 27.39 5.62 -47.64
C ASN A 289 27.18 6.87 -46.78
N TYR A 290 28.20 7.76 -46.72
CA TYR A 290 28.14 8.98 -45.92
C TYR A 290 27.04 9.96 -46.40
N GLY A 291 26.12 10.30 -45.50
CA GLY A 291 24.85 10.98 -45.82
C GLY A 291 23.79 10.01 -46.34
N ALA A 292 23.59 8.90 -45.60
CA ALA A 292 22.63 7.83 -45.87
C ALA A 292 21.17 8.31 -45.94
N GLU A 293 20.39 7.68 -46.81
CA GLU A 293 18.93 7.86 -46.93
C GLU A 293 18.22 6.51 -46.75
N ILE A 294 17.04 6.53 -46.12
CA ILE A 294 16.14 5.37 -45.99
C ILE A 294 15.26 5.32 -47.25
N THR A 295 15.23 4.18 -47.93
CA THR A 295 14.56 4.00 -49.23
C THR A 295 13.68 2.77 -49.22
N GLU A 296 12.52 2.80 -49.89
CA GLU A 296 11.56 1.69 -49.85
C GLU A 296 12.02 0.47 -50.66
N LEU A 297 12.95 0.66 -51.59
CA LEU A 297 13.51 -0.38 -52.44
C LEU A 297 15.00 -0.57 -52.15
N ALA A 298 15.47 -1.82 -52.18
CA ALA A 298 16.90 -2.12 -52.27
C ALA A 298 17.44 -1.61 -53.60
N ARG A 299 18.48 -0.78 -53.57
CA ARG A 299 19.22 -0.40 -54.79
C ARG A 299 20.28 -1.48 -55.05
N CYS A 300 20.55 -1.78 -56.33
CA CYS A 300 21.27 -2.97 -56.79
C CYS A 300 22.39 -3.43 -55.84
N ILE A 301 22.29 -4.67 -55.35
CA ILE A 301 23.33 -5.30 -54.53
C ILE A 301 24.44 -5.81 -55.46
N PRO A 302 25.65 -5.21 -55.46
CA PRO A 302 26.77 -5.70 -56.26
C PRO A 302 27.34 -6.98 -55.62
N ALA A 303 28.03 -7.80 -56.42
CA ALA A 303 28.67 -9.03 -55.94
C ALA A 303 29.85 -8.83 -54.95
N ARG A 304 30.18 -7.58 -54.60
CA ARG A 304 31.21 -7.18 -53.61
C ARG A 304 30.58 -6.42 -52.45
N GLN A 305 29.80 -7.14 -51.66
CA GLN A 305 28.99 -6.59 -50.56
C GLN A 305 29.84 -6.19 -49.33
N ASP A 306 31.07 -6.68 -49.27
CA ASP A 306 32.06 -6.59 -48.19
C ASP A 306 33.02 -5.40 -48.30
N GLY A 307 33.03 -4.68 -49.44
CA GLY A 307 34.02 -3.66 -49.78
C GLY A 307 33.89 -2.29 -49.08
N GLY A 308 33.47 -2.23 -47.81
CA GLY A 308 33.43 -1.00 -46.99
C GLY A 308 32.57 0.15 -47.52
N VAL A 309 32.86 1.39 -47.12
CA VAL A 309 32.17 2.61 -47.64
C VAL A 309 32.70 2.94 -49.05
N GLY A 310 31.81 3.27 -49.99
CA GLY A 310 32.15 3.58 -51.38
C GLY A 310 31.98 5.06 -51.76
N HIS A 311 32.44 5.43 -52.96
CA HIS A 311 32.20 6.76 -53.54
C HIS A 311 30.91 6.84 -54.39
N HIS A 312 30.35 5.69 -54.80
CA HIS A 312 29.13 5.62 -55.59
C HIS A 312 27.90 5.42 -54.69
N LYS A 313 27.11 6.48 -54.55
CA LYS A 313 25.84 6.46 -53.81
C LYS A 313 24.80 5.62 -54.57
N GLY A 314 24.03 4.80 -53.86
CA GLY A 314 23.03 3.91 -54.44
C GLY A 314 23.52 2.51 -54.83
N GLU A 315 24.80 2.17 -54.65
CA GLU A 315 25.34 0.83 -54.96
C GLU A 315 25.55 -0.06 -53.73
N LYS A 316 25.16 0.40 -52.53
CA LYS A 316 25.38 -0.31 -51.27
C LYS A 316 24.18 -0.18 -50.34
N SER A 317 23.18 -1.03 -50.53
CA SER A 317 21.99 -1.11 -49.69
C SER A 317 22.12 -2.18 -48.59
N GLY A 318 21.71 -1.85 -47.37
CA GLY A 318 21.49 -2.76 -46.25
C GLY A 318 20.02 -2.77 -45.80
N VAL A 319 19.65 -3.73 -44.94
CA VAL A 319 18.29 -3.88 -44.40
C VAL A 319 18.17 -3.11 -43.07
N LEU A 320 17.04 -2.43 -42.84
CA LEU A 320 16.73 -1.81 -41.56
C LEU A 320 15.90 -2.77 -40.70
N GLU A 321 16.45 -3.23 -39.58
CA GLU A 321 15.73 -4.04 -38.61
C GLU A 321 14.80 -3.17 -37.75
N LEU A 322 13.51 -3.50 -37.73
CA LEU A 322 12.51 -2.86 -36.88
C LEU A 322 12.75 -3.33 -35.44
N THR A 323 13.11 -2.42 -34.56
CA THR A 323 13.50 -2.72 -33.17
C THR A 323 12.49 -2.13 -32.19
N ALA A 324 12.19 -2.88 -31.13
CA ALA A 324 11.34 -2.40 -30.05
C ALA A 324 11.96 -1.16 -29.37
N PRO A 325 11.16 -0.30 -28.69
CA PRO A 325 11.63 0.99 -28.19
C PRO A 325 12.84 0.89 -27.26
N ILE A 326 13.92 1.61 -27.58
CA ILE A 326 15.15 1.62 -26.77
C ILE A 326 15.28 2.94 -25.98
N PRO A 327 15.36 2.92 -24.64
CA PRO A 327 15.67 4.10 -23.83
C PRO A 327 17.05 4.69 -24.13
N ILE A 328 17.14 6.03 -24.19
CA ILE A 328 18.39 6.75 -24.51
C ILE A 328 18.58 8.03 -23.70
N LEU A 329 19.80 8.21 -23.19
CA LEU A 329 20.26 9.41 -22.50
C LEU A 329 20.90 10.42 -23.46
N THR A 330 20.56 11.69 -23.24
CA THR A 330 20.96 12.87 -24.01
C THR A 330 20.98 12.65 -25.54
N PRO A 331 19.79 12.51 -26.18
CA PRO A 331 19.62 12.37 -27.63
C PRO A 331 20.46 13.30 -28.52
N GLU A 332 20.78 14.49 -28.03
CA GLU A 332 21.47 15.56 -28.75
C GLU A 332 22.99 15.37 -28.84
N LYS A 333 23.56 14.39 -28.14
CA LYS A 333 25.00 14.09 -28.15
C LYS A 333 25.25 12.75 -28.83
N GLU A 334 26.11 12.77 -29.85
CA GLU A 334 26.50 11.60 -30.64
C GLU A 334 27.53 10.72 -29.90
N GLN A 335 28.43 11.33 -29.12
CA GLN A 335 29.36 10.62 -28.24
C GLN A 335 29.33 11.16 -26.80
N VAL A 336 29.65 10.30 -25.83
CA VAL A 336 29.69 10.62 -24.39
C VAL A 336 31.10 10.97 -23.92
N ARG A 337 31.19 11.92 -22.98
CA ARG A 337 32.31 12.02 -22.03
C ARG A 337 31.84 11.38 -20.72
N GLN A 338 32.62 10.42 -20.20
CA GLN A 338 32.39 9.57 -19.00
C GLN A 338 31.65 8.24 -19.21
N GLN A 339 31.95 7.29 -18.31
CA GLN A 339 31.79 5.83 -18.43
C GLN A 339 30.36 5.31 -18.16
N GLY A 340 29.33 5.91 -18.77
CA GLY A 340 27.92 5.51 -18.60
C GLY A 340 27.33 4.82 -19.83
N ARG A 341 26.46 3.82 -19.62
CA ARG A 341 25.66 3.19 -20.70
C ARG A 341 24.62 4.21 -21.21
N ARG A 342 24.77 4.68 -22.45
CA ARG A 342 23.91 5.72 -23.07
C ARG A 342 22.55 5.21 -23.56
N THR A 343 22.52 3.96 -24.02
CA THR A 343 21.33 3.28 -24.57
C THR A 343 21.13 1.96 -23.82
N LYS A 344 19.88 1.66 -23.48
CA LYS A 344 19.51 0.38 -22.89
C LYS A 344 19.28 -0.70 -23.96
N ASP A 345 18.81 -1.87 -23.54
CA ASP A 345 18.27 -2.88 -24.45
C ASP A 345 16.84 -2.49 -24.89
N PRO A 346 16.23 -3.17 -25.88
CA PRO A 346 14.83 -2.93 -26.26
C PRO A 346 13.87 -3.30 -25.11
N ASP A 347 12.77 -2.54 -24.98
CA ASP A 347 11.71 -2.68 -23.94
C ASP A 347 12.17 -2.53 -22.47
N ASP A 348 13.45 -2.25 -22.23
CA ASP A 348 14.02 -1.96 -20.92
C ASP A 348 13.36 -0.72 -20.27
N PRO A 349 13.16 -0.65 -18.94
CA PRO A 349 12.58 0.53 -18.29
C PRO A 349 13.39 1.81 -18.53
N MET A 350 12.74 2.97 -18.66
CA MET A 350 13.41 4.25 -18.93
C MET A 350 14.51 4.56 -17.88
N PHE A 351 15.56 5.29 -18.28
CA PHE A 351 16.56 5.80 -17.32
C PHE A 351 15.90 6.71 -16.27
N THR A 352 16.48 6.77 -15.05
CA THR A 352 16.04 7.72 -14.01
C THR A 352 16.00 9.14 -14.57
N ILE A 353 14.84 9.80 -14.54
CA ILE A 353 14.75 11.20 -14.98
C ILE A 353 15.51 12.08 -13.99
N THR A 354 16.50 12.83 -14.49
CA THR A 354 17.27 13.83 -13.74
C THR A 354 16.99 15.23 -14.28
N VAL A 355 17.41 16.27 -13.55
CA VAL A 355 17.37 17.66 -14.05
C VAL A 355 18.51 18.00 -15.02
N THR A 356 19.53 17.14 -15.09
CA THR A 356 20.76 17.37 -15.85
C THR A 356 20.68 16.76 -17.25
N ASP A 357 20.10 15.56 -17.34
CA ASP A 357 20.08 14.74 -18.55
C ASP A 357 18.80 14.97 -19.34
N ARG A 358 18.89 14.83 -20.68
CA ARG A 358 17.71 14.86 -21.55
C ARG A 358 17.33 13.44 -21.91
N HIS A 359 16.06 13.08 -21.75
CA HIS A 359 15.58 11.71 -21.93
C HIS A 359 14.88 11.54 -23.27
N GLY A 360 15.07 10.37 -23.89
CA GLY A 360 14.45 10.04 -25.16
C GLY A 360 14.31 8.54 -25.39
N VAL A 361 13.76 8.21 -26.55
CA VAL A 361 13.54 6.86 -27.06
C VAL A 361 14.09 6.77 -28.48
N VAL A 362 14.75 5.67 -28.81
CA VAL A 362 15.08 5.27 -30.19
C VAL A 362 14.02 4.31 -30.68
N TYR A 363 13.51 4.56 -31.88
CA TYR A 363 12.55 3.68 -32.57
C TYR A 363 12.91 3.63 -34.06
N ASN A 364 13.16 2.44 -34.61
CA ASN A 364 13.58 2.23 -36.01
C ASN A 364 14.75 3.16 -36.43
N GLY A 365 15.73 3.36 -35.53
CA GLY A 365 16.88 4.25 -35.71
C GLY A 365 16.61 5.76 -35.48
N ALA A 366 15.36 6.20 -35.36
CA ALA A 366 15.00 7.61 -35.12
C ALA A 366 14.95 7.94 -33.61
N ILE A 367 15.53 9.07 -33.19
CA ILE A 367 15.59 9.45 -31.78
C ILE A 367 14.59 10.57 -31.44
N ARG A 368 13.64 10.29 -30.54
CA ARG A 368 12.66 11.27 -30.01
C ARG A 368 12.98 11.65 -28.56
N LYS A 369 12.81 12.93 -28.19
CA LYS A 369 12.83 13.37 -26.77
C LYS A 369 11.46 13.19 -26.14
N LEU A 370 11.43 12.82 -24.86
CA LEU A 370 10.20 12.81 -24.07
C LEU A 370 9.63 14.23 -23.92
N LEU A 371 8.30 14.35 -23.89
CA LEU A 371 7.54 15.56 -23.56
C LEU A 371 7.44 15.73 -22.03
N PRO A 372 7.16 16.93 -21.50
CA PRO A 372 7.04 17.12 -20.06
C PRO A 372 5.93 16.26 -19.46
N ILE A 373 4.78 16.15 -20.12
CA ILE A 373 3.66 15.29 -19.68
C ILE A 373 4.08 13.81 -19.58
N GLU A 374 4.90 13.33 -20.51
CA GLU A 374 5.44 11.97 -20.48
C GLU A 374 6.41 11.78 -19.29
N CYS A 375 7.22 12.80 -18.98
CA CYS A 375 8.06 12.80 -17.78
C CYS A 375 7.25 12.84 -16.47
N TRP A 376 6.10 13.52 -16.44
CA TRP A 376 5.20 13.56 -15.27
C TRP A 376 4.47 12.23 -15.06
N ARG A 377 3.99 11.60 -16.14
CA ARG A 377 3.45 10.23 -16.13
C ARG A 377 4.49 9.21 -15.63
N LEU A 378 5.76 9.36 -16.03
CA LEU A 378 6.89 8.56 -15.51
C LEU A 378 7.28 8.87 -14.05
N GLN A 379 6.53 9.72 -13.35
CA GLN A 379 6.56 9.90 -11.89
C GLN A 379 5.20 9.57 -11.25
N GLY A 380 4.24 9.06 -12.02
CA GLY A 380 2.89 8.67 -11.59
C GLY A 380 1.89 9.82 -11.42
N PHE A 381 2.22 11.05 -11.81
CA PHE A 381 1.26 12.17 -11.80
C PHE A 381 0.19 11.98 -12.89
N ARG A 382 -1.04 12.40 -12.58
CA ARG A 382 -2.17 12.38 -13.52
C ARG A 382 -2.05 13.54 -14.52
N ASP A 383 -2.52 13.33 -15.74
CA ASP A 383 -2.54 14.36 -16.80
C ASP A 383 -3.24 15.66 -16.36
N SER A 384 -4.30 15.56 -15.55
CA SER A 384 -4.99 16.73 -15.01
C SER A 384 -4.11 17.60 -14.11
N GLN A 385 -3.17 17.00 -13.37
CA GLN A 385 -2.21 17.73 -12.53
C GLN A 385 -1.17 18.45 -13.41
N PHE A 386 -0.68 17.75 -14.44
CA PHE A 386 0.20 18.36 -15.45
C PHE A 386 -0.47 19.55 -16.16
N LEU A 387 -1.71 19.39 -16.61
CA LEU A 387 -2.46 20.43 -17.32
C LEU A 387 -2.75 21.64 -16.42
N LYS A 388 -3.08 21.42 -15.13
CA LYS A 388 -3.20 22.49 -14.13
C LYS A 388 -1.90 23.30 -14.00
N ALA A 389 -0.76 22.63 -13.80
CA ALA A 389 0.55 23.27 -13.70
C ALA A 389 0.96 24.00 -15.00
N GLN A 390 0.65 23.45 -16.17
CA GLN A 390 0.87 24.09 -17.47
C GLN A 390 0.01 25.36 -17.63
N ASN A 391 -1.28 25.29 -17.27
CA ASN A 391 -2.22 26.41 -17.37
C ASN A 391 -1.90 27.55 -16.38
N ALA A 392 -1.17 27.26 -15.29
CA ALA A 392 -0.59 28.26 -14.40
C ALA A 392 0.61 29.04 -15.01
N GLY A 393 0.89 28.87 -16.31
CA GLY A 393 1.92 29.62 -17.04
C GLY A 393 3.34 29.09 -16.85
N ILE A 394 3.51 27.88 -16.31
CA ILE A 394 4.82 27.30 -16.03
C ILE A 394 5.49 26.87 -17.34
N SER A 395 6.72 27.35 -17.55
CA SER A 395 7.41 27.11 -18.82
C SER A 395 7.75 25.63 -19.01
N ARG A 396 7.76 25.19 -20.28
CA ARG A 396 8.10 23.81 -20.67
C ARG A 396 9.40 23.30 -20.03
N ALA A 397 10.40 24.17 -19.86
CA ALA A 397 11.67 23.84 -19.21
C ALA A 397 11.53 23.60 -17.70
N GLN A 398 10.71 24.38 -17.00
CA GLN A 398 10.43 24.17 -15.58
C GLN A 398 9.59 22.91 -15.34
N LEU A 399 8.62 22.62 -16.21
CA LEU A 399 7.84 21.37 -16.15
C LEU A 399 8.73 20.12 -16.25
N TYR A 400 9.79 20.13 -17.08
CA TYR A 400 10.80 19.06 -17.08
C TYR A 400 11.61 19.01 -15.78
N LYS A 401 12.09 20.16 -15.27
CA LYS A 401 12.87 20.26 -14.04
C LYS A 401 12.09 19.67 -12.85
N GLN A 402 10.81 20.04 -12.74
CA GLN A 402 9.89 19.55 -11.72
C GLN A 402 9.73 18.03 -11.76
N ALA A 403 9.58 17.44 -12.95
CA ALA A 403 9.51 15.98 -13.11
C ALA A 403 10.79 15.25 -12.68
N GLY A 404 11.98 15.83 -12.88
CA GLY A 404 13.24 15.23 -12.43
C GLY A 404 13.42 15.27 -10.91
N ASN A 405 13.01 16.37 -10.28
CA ASN A 405 13.09 16.59 -8.84
C ASN A 405 12.01 15.86 -8.04
N ALA A 406 10.84 15.61 -8.62
CA ALA A 406 9.75 14.93 -7.93
C ALA A 406 10.12 13.49 -7.49
N VAL A 407 9.56 13.07 -6.35
CA VAL A 407 9.48 11.67 -5.95
C VAL A 407 8.36 10.97 -6.73
N THR A 408 8.52 9.66 -6.97
CA THR A 408 7.54 8.86 -7.72
C THR A 408 6.31 8.58 -6.86
N THR A 409 5.15 9.09 -7.27
CA THR A 409 3.91 9.04 -6.46
C THR A 409 3.44 7.62 -6.15
N ASN A 410 3.59 6.65 -7.06
CA ASN A 410 3.20 5.26 -6.84
C ASN A 410 3.99 4.59 -5.70
N VAL A 411 5.29 4.93 -5.56
CA VAL A 411 6.12 4.39 -4.47
C VAL A 411 5.67 4.98 -3.14
N ILE A 412 5.31 6.27 -3.11
CA ILE A 412 4.73 6.90 -1.93
C ILE A 412 3.34 6.36 -1.60
N GLU A 413 2.50 6.03 -2.59
CA GLU A 413 1.21 5.39 -2.36
C GLU A 413 1.37 4.05 -1.62
N VAL A 414 2.30 3.21 -2.10
CA VAL A 414 2.63 1.91 -1.49
C VAL A 414 3.15 2.07 -0.06
N LEU A 415 4.02 3.05 0.19
CA LEU A 415 4.53 3.38 1.53
C LEU A 415 3.47 4.00 2.44
N GLY A 416 2.55 4.79 1.88
CA GLY A 416 1.39 5.35 2.57
C GLY A 416 0.43 4.25 3.04
N ARG A 417 0.13 3.27 2.19
CA ARG A 417 -0.67 2.09 2.56
C ARG A 417 -0.01 1.27 3.67
N PHE A 418 1.32 1.14 3.68
CA PHE A 418 2.07 0.49 4.76
C PHE A 418 1.95 1.26 6.09
N ILE A 419 2.16 2.58 6.10
CA ILE A 419 1.92 3.41 7.28
C ILE A 419 0.46 3.28 7.76
N GLN A 420 -0.50 3.25 6.82
CA GLN A 420 -1.91 3.14 7.14
C GLN A 420 -2.32 1.76 7.68
N ALA A 421 -1.65 0.67 7.27
CA ALA A 421 -1.85 -0.66 7.84
C ALA A 421 -1.38 -0.72 9.30
N ILE A 422 -0.20 -0.15 9.58
CA ILE A 422 0.33 -0.02 10.94
C ILE A 422 -0.59 0.89 11.77
N ASP A 423 -1.04 2.01 11.23
CA ASP A 423 -1.96 2.90 11.93
C ASP A 423 -3.32 2.22 12.19
N LYS A 424 -3.77 1.32 11.30
CA LYS A 424 -4.96 0.47 11.53
C LYS A 424 -4.76 -0.57 12.61
N GLU A 425 -3.60 -1.23 12.69
CA GLU A 425 -3.23 -2.14 13.78
C GLU A 425 -3.16 -1.39 15.12
N GLU A 426 -2.48 -0.24 15.14
CA GLU A 426 -2.27 0.60 16.33
C GLU A 426 -3.58 1.34 16.74
N PHE A 427 -4.53 1.56 15.82
CA PHE A 427 -5.88 2.09 16.11
C PHE A 427 -6.84 0.99 16.56
N LYS A 428 -6.75 -0.23 15.99
CA LYS A 428 -7.40 -1.42 16.55
C LYS A 428 -6.92 -1.76 17.97
N THR A 429 -5.80 -1.19 18.40
CA THR A 429 -5.25 -1.36 19.75
C THR A 429 -5.30 -0.07 20.59
N MET A 430 -6.04 0.98 20.18
CA MET A 430 -6.37 2.12 21.06
C MET A 430 -7.64 2.90 20.63
N PRO A 431 -8.57 3.23 21.56
CA PRO A 431 -8.68 2.74 22.94
C PRO A 431 -9.43 1.41 22.98
N ASN A 432 -8.95 0.42 23.76
CA ASN A 432 -9.82 -0.67 24.23
C ASN A 432 -11.08 -0.04 24.83
N HIS A 433 -12.22 -0.20 24.16
CA HIS A 433 -13.51 0.27 24.64
C HIS A 433 -13.92 -0.62 25.81
N VAL A 434 -14.10 -0.02 26.99
CA VAL A 434 -14.63 -0.73 28.16
C VAL A 434 -16.11 -0.40 28.27
N LYS A 435 -16.99 -1.37 28.02
CA LYS A 435 -18.41 -1.24 28.32
C LYS A 435 -18.58 -1.34 29.84
N ASN A 436 -19.40 -0.46 30.40
CA ASN A 436 -19.72 -0.38 31.83
C ASN A 436 -21.24 -0.42 31.99
N THR A 437 -21.70 -1.20 32.97
CA THR A 437 -23.10 -1.22 33.41
C THR A 437 -23.15 -0.94 34.90
N LEU A 438 -23.96 0.04 35.30
CA LEU A 438 -24.25 0.34 36.70
C LEU A 438 -25.69 -0.07 37.02
N SER A 439 -25.86 -0.89 38.04
CA SER A 439 -27.16 -1.31 38.59
C SER A 439 -27.27 -0.80 40.03
N PHE A 440 -28.47 -0.39 40.45
CA PHE A 440 -28.69 0.29 41.73
C PHE A 440 -29.74 -0.44 42.58
N SER A 441 -29.55 -0.48 43.90
CA SER A 441 -30.58 -0.94 44.84
C SER A 441 -30.62 -0.07 46.09
N GLY A 442 -31.83 0.11 46.64
CA GLY A 442 -32.11 1.08 47.70
C GLY A 442 -33.50 1.71 47.55
N ASP A 443 -33.70 2.91 48.08
CA ASP A 443 -34.93 3.70 47.91
C ASP A 443 -35.06 4.19 46.44
N PRO A 444 -36.08 3.76 45.67
CA PRO A 444 -36.24 4.15 44.27
C PRO A 444 -36.31 5.66 44.06
N LYS A 445 -36.82 6.41 45.03
CA LYS A 445 -36.89 7.87 44.95
C LYS A 445 -35.50 8.49 45.04
N LYS A 446 -34.66 8.01 45.96
CA LYS A 446 -33.25 8.47 46.07
C LYS A 446 -32.44 8.10 44.84
N ILE A 447 -32.67 6.91 44.28
CA ILE A 447 -32.02 6.47 43.03
C ILE A 447 -32.41 7.41 41.87
N SER A 448 -33.69 7.73 41.70
CA SER A 448 -34.15 8.69 40.68
C SER A 448 -33.55 10.09 40.89
N GLU A 449 -33.56 10.61 42.13
CA GLU A 449 -32.95 11.90 42.48
C GLU A 449 -31.42 11.93 42.27
N MET A 450 -30.73 10.78 42.39
CA MET A 450 -29.31 10.63 42.08
C MET A 450 -29.08 10.60 40.57
N LYS A 451 -29.78 9.75 39.80
CA LYS A 451 -29.64 9.66 38.33
C LYS A 451 -29.85 11.04 37.68
N GLU A 452 -30.87 11.78 38.12
CA GLU A 452 -31.14 13.15 37.65
C GLU A 452 -30.01 14.17 37.93
N LYS A 453 -29.22 13.98 38.99
CA LYS A 453 -28.08 14.86 39.30
C LYS A 453 -26.80 14.51 38.54
N ILE A 454 -26.57 13.23 38.27
CA ILE A 454 -25.31 12.75 37.65
C ILE A 454 -25.42 12.56 36.14
N LYS A 455 -26.61 12.66 35.55
CA LYS A 455 -26.81 12.54 34.10
C LYS A 455 -26.01 13.55 33.30
N SER A 456 -25.63 13.20 32.07
CA SER A 456 -25.11 14.18 31.11
C SER A 456 -26.17 15.23 30.75
N ASP A 457 -25.76 16.49 30.66
CA ASP A 457 -26.64 17.56 30.16
C ASP A 457 -26.87 17.49 28.64
N GLU A 458 -25.96 16.82 27.90
CA GLU A 458 -26.08 16.58 26.47
C GLU A 458 -26.94 15.35 26.16
N TYR A 459 -26.82 14.30 26.98
CA TYR A 459 -27.29 12.94 26.66
C TYR A 459 -28.37 12.39 27.60
N GLY A 460 -28.65 13.07 28.72
CA GLY A 460 -29.70 12.67 29.65
C GLY A 460 -29.40 11.39 30.46
N LEU A 461 -30.47 10.76 30.97
CA LEU A 461 -30.43 9.74 32.04
C LEU A 461 -29.73 8.42 31.67
N GLY A 462 -29.49 8.16 30.38
CA GLY A 462 -28.85 6.92 29.91
C GLY A 462 -27.35 6.83 30.19
N THR A 463 -26.71 7.94 30.55
CA THR A 463 -25.26 8.02 30.80
C THR A 463 -24.93 8.94 31.97
N ILE A 464 -23.66 8.98 32.35
CA ILE A 464 -23.13 9.60 33.57
C ILE A 464 -22.10 10.68 33.24
N ASP A 465 -22.19 11.83 33.88
CA ASP A 465 -21.24 12.93 33.71
C ASP A 465 -20.20 12.92 34.84
N PHE A 466 -18.94 12.63 34.48
CA PHE A 466 -17.85 12.56 35.44
C PHE A 466 -17.49 13.95 36.00
N GLU A 467 -17.72 15.04 35.26
CA GLU A 467 -17.44 16.40 35.75
C GLU A 467 -18.41 16.78 36.89
N LYS A 468 -19.60 16.16 36.97
CA LYS A 468 -20.57 16.36 38.07
C LYS A 468 -20.23 15.59 39.35
N ILE A 469 -19.29 14.65 39.29
CA ILE A 469 -18.89 13.77 40.41
C ILE A 469 -17.47 14.12 40.88
N ILE A 470 -16.53 14.25 39.94
CA ILE A 470 -15.15 14.65 40.16
C ILE A 470 -14.80 15.75 39.13
N PRO A 471 -15.17 17.03 39.38
CA PRO A 471 -14.94 18.12 38.44
C PRO A 471 -13.45 18.40 38.22
N MET A 472 -13.06 18.50 36.96
CA MET A 472 -11.73 18.92 36.54
C MET A 472 -11.55 20.44 36.69
N PRO A 473 -10.49 20.92 37.37
CA PRO A 473 -10.21 22.35 37.43
C PRO A 473 -9.88 22.95 36.05
N ASP A 474 -10.52 24.07 35.71
CA ASP A 474 -10.27 24.88 34.50
C ASP A 474 -8.79 25.16 34.21
N SER A 475 -7.97 25.38 35.26
CA SER A 475 -6.53 25.66 35.13
C SER A 475 -5.74 24.45 34.60
N ILE A 476 -6.18 23.23 34.90
CA ILE A 476 -5.59 21.98 34.40
C ILE A 476 -5.98 21.74 32.95
N TYR A 477 -7.24 21.99 32.59
CA TYR A 477 -7.72 21.86 31.22
C TYR A 477 -6.96 22.76 30.24
N ARG A 478 -6.64 23.98 30.66
CA ARG A 478 -5.87 24.96 29.87
C ARG A 478 -4.35 24.72 29.87
N GLY A 479 -3.84 23.89 30.78
CA GLY A 479 -2.41 23.63 30.92
C GLY A 479 -1.63 24.77 31.58
N ASP A 480 -2.28 25.60 32.39
CA ASP A 480 -1.74 26.82 33.00
C ASP A 480 -1.47 26.68 34.52
N LEU A 481 -1.22 25.48 35.04
CA LEU A 481 -1.05 25.27 36.50
C LEU A 481 0.11 26.08 37.08
N GLY A 482 -0.21 26.91 38.08
CA GLY A 482 0.77 27.59 38.91
C GLY A 482 1.54 26.62 39.81
N LYS A 483 2.71 27.05 40.30
CA LYS A 483 3.64 26.20 41.07
C LYS A 483 3.01 25.56 42.33
N ALA A 484 2.12 26.28 43.01
CA ALA A 484 1.37 25.79 44.18
C ALA A 484 0.19 24.88 43.80
N GLU A 485 -0.33 25.00 42.58
CA GLU A 485 -1.37 24.11 42.07
C GLU A 485 -0.78 22.79 41.56
N MET A 486 0.45 22.80 41.00
CA MET A 486 1.21 21.59 40.70
C MET A 486 1.52 20.75 41.97
N GLU A 487 1.78 21.39 43.12
CA GLU A 487 1.91 20.70 44.41
C GLU A 487 0.59 20.05 44.89
N LYS A 488 -0.56 20.56 44.43
CA LYS A 488 -1.90 20.08 44.83
C LYS A 488 -2.50 19.05 43.88
N TYR A 489 -2.27 19.21 42.58
CA TYR A 489 -2.91 18.42 41.51
C TYR A 489 -1.92 17.57 40.69
N GLY A 490 -0.61 17.71 40.93
CA GLY A 490 0.44 16.94 40.26
C GLY A 490 0.89 17.53 38.93
N LYS A 491 0.85 16.72 37.87
CA LYS A 491 1.38 17.09 36.55
C LYS A 491 0.48 18.10 35.83
N ASN A 492 1.10 19.05 35.12
CA ASN A 492 0.38 20.08 34.37
C ASN A 492 -0.08 19.60 32.98
N ASN A 493 -1.01 18.64 32.94
CA ASN A 493 -1.81 18.35 31.76
C ASN A 493 -3.14 17.66 32.13
N TRP A 494 -4.19 17.94 31.36
CA TRP A 494 -5.53 17.36 31.53
C TRP A 494 -5.55 15.82 31.46
N TYR A 495 -4.62 15.24 30.72
CA TYR A 495 -4.59 13.81 30.42
C TYR A 495 -4.20 12.97 31.65
N ASP A 496 -3.04 13.26 32.24
CA ASP A 496 -2.56 12.63 33.48
C ASP A 496 -3.55 12.87 34.64
N TRP A 497 -4.20 14.05 34.68
CA TRP A 497 -5.22 14.34 35.68
C TRP A 497 -6.45 13.44 35.53
N ARG A 498 -7.02 13.32 34.33
CA ARG A 498 -8.20 12.47 34.08
C ARG A 498 -7.91 11.00 34.33
N VAL A 499 -6.77 10.49 33.87
CA VAL A 499 -6.37 9.10 34.18
C VAL A 499 -6.22 8.89 35.70
N GLY A 500 -5.64 9.84 36.42
CA GLY A 500 -5.47 9.75 37.88
C GLY A 500 -6.73 9.95 38.72
N HIS A 501 -7.74 10.69 38.23
CA HIS A 501 -8.93 11.08 39.00
C HIS A 501 -10.22 10.41 38.54
N TRP A 502 -10.31 10.01 37.27
CA TRP A 502 -11.45 9.26 36.72
C TRP A 502 -11.10 7.80 36.40
N GLY A 503 -9.81 7.44 36.31
CA GLY A 503 -9.36 6.12 35.87
C GLY A 503 -9.30 5.94 34.35
N THR A 504 -9.78 6.92 33.58
CA THR A 504 -9.94 6.86 32.10
C THR A 504 -9.59 8.21 31.47
N LYS A 505 -9.25 8.21 30.18
CA LYS A 505 -8.91 9.41 29.39
C LYS A 505 -10.11 10.35 29.15
N TRP A 506 -11.28 9.76 28.91
CA TRP A 506 -12.48 10.44 28.44
C TRP A 506 -13.62 10.26 29.44
N PRO A 507 -14.59 11.19 29.50
CA PRO A 507 -15.85 10.96 30.20
C PRO A 507 -16.64 9.82 29.54
N ALA A 508 -17.75 9.39 30.15
CA ALA A 508 -18.61 8.36 29.57
C ALA A 508 -19.15 8.73 28.18
N TYR A 509 -19.18 7.75 27.27
CA TYR A 509 -19.72 7.87 25.90
C TYR A 509 -20.43 6.58 25.46
N GLY A 510 -20.86 6.46 24.21
CA GLY A 510 -21.28 5.16 23.62
C GLY A 510 -22.54 4.53 24.23
N PHE A 511 -23.50 5.36 24.62
CA PHE A 511 -24.86 4.96 25.04
C PHE A 511 -25.82 5.04 23.84
N ASP A 512 -26.98 4.38 23.90
CA ASP A 512 -27.95 4.34 22.78
C ASP A 512 -29.08 5.36 22.96
N GLU A 513 -29.05 6.47 22.21
CA GLU A 513 -30.08 7.52 22.23
C GLU A 513 -31.50 7.03 21.89
N THR A 514 -31.67 5.82 21.33
CA THR A 514 -32.99 5.27 20.97
C THR A 514 -33.69 4.53 22.13
N VAL A 515 -32.99 4.29 23.24
CA VAL A 515 -33.53 3.57 24.41
C VAL A 515 -34.08 4.53 25.46
N ASP A 516 -35.30 4.26 25.95
CA ASP A 516 -35.90 5.03 27.06
C ASP A 516 -35.33 4.58 28.42
N TYR A 517 -34.22 5.21 28.82
CA TYR A 517 -33.60 4.98 30.13
C TYR A 517 -34.39 5.54 31.32
N SER A 518 -35.53 6.22 31.13
CA SER A 518 -36.31 6.77 32.27
C SER A 518 -36.94 5.69 33.14
N GLN A 519 -37.20 4.51 32.55
CA GLN A 519 -37.73 3.32 33.24
C GLN A 519 -36.66 2.26 33.51
N ASN A 520 -35.40 2.50 33.10
CA ASN A 520 -34.34 1.52 33.23
C ASN A 520 -33.68 1.64 34.62
N ASP A 521 -33.60 0.51 35.34
CA ASP A 521 -32.88 0.44 36.61
C ASP A 521 -31.36 0.54 36.41
N THR A 522 -30.83 0.23 35.21
CA THR A 522 -29.40 0.36 34.90
C THR A 522 -29.01 1.71 34.29
N ILE A 523 -27.70 1.96 34.18
CA ILE A 523 -27.07 2.96 33.30
C ILE A 523 -25.98 2.21 32.52
N GLU A 524 -25.89 2.42 31.21
CA GLU A 524 -24.90 1.77 30.33
C GLU A 524 -24.10 2.80 29.55
N PHE A 525 -22.77 2.67 29.58
CA PHE A 525 -21.86 3.58 28.88
C PHE A 525 -20.50 2.92 28.62
N GLN A 526 -19.70 3.53 27.76
CA GLN A 526 -18.33 3.14 27.46
C GLN A 526 -17.32 4.14 28.05
N THR A 527 -16.13 3.63 28.39
CA THR A 527 -14.94 4.41 28.74
C THR A 527 -13.72 3.94 27.95
N ALA A 528 -12.70 4.79 27.87
CA ALA A 528 -11.46 4.48 27.19
C ALA A 528 -10.48 3.75 28.12
N TRP A 529 -9.99 2.59 27.67
CA TRP A 529 -8.95 1.74 28.28
C TRP A 529 -9.33 1.02 29.57
N PHE A 530 -9.96 1.72 30.52
CA PHE A 530 -10.27 1.19 31.85
C PHE A 530 -11.65 1.63 32.32
N ALA A 531 -12.22 0.82 33.22
CA ALA A 531 -13.43 1.15 33.94
C ALA A 531 -13.17 2.30 34.94
N PRO A 532 -14.12 3.23 35.15
CA PRO A 532 -13.87 4.48 35.86
C PRO A 532 -14.01 4.31 37.39
N HIS A 533 -13.33 3.32 37.98
CA HIS A 533 -13.50 2.97 39.40
C HIS A 533 -13.41 4.18 40.36
N PRO A 534 -12.49 5.16 40.20
CA PRO A 534 -12.46 6.35 41.06
C PRO A 534 -13.77 7.16 41.04
N VAL A 535 -14.43 7.25 39.87
CA VAL A 535 -15.72 7.94 39.73
C VAL A 535 -16.82 7.17 40.46
N ILE A 536 -16.86 5.84 40.32
CA ILE A 536 -17.88 5.00 40.96
C ILE A 536 -17.69 4.96 42.49
N GLU A 537 -16.45 4.88 42.96
CA GLU A 537 -16.11 5.03 44.39
C GLU A 537 -16.56 6.39 44.96
N GLN A 538 -16.36 7.47 44.21
CA GLN A 538 -16.80 8.79 44.65
C GLN A 538 -18.33 8.92 44.61
N LEU A 539 -18.98 8.31 43.62
CA LEU A 539 -20.44 8.25 43.54
C LEU A 539 -21.03 7.50 44.74
N ALA A 540 -20.47 6.36 45.12
CA ALA A 540 -20.88 5.61 46.32
C ALA A 540 -20.75 6.48 47.59
N LYS A 541 -19.62 7.19 47.76
CA LYS A 541 -19.39 8.11 48.90
C LYS A 541 -20.39 9.28 48.94
N MET A 542 -20.87 9.74 47.77
CA MET A 542 -21.89 10.79 47.69
C MET A 542 -23.30 10.30 48.03
N TYR A 543 -23.58 9.01 47.87
CA TYR A 543 -24.89 8.39 48.07
C TYR A 543 -24.81 7.07 48.85
N PRO A 544 -24.35 7.08 50.13
CA PRO A 544 -24.11 5.86 50.90
C PRO A 544 -25.37 5.01 51.15
N ASP A 545 -26.56 5.63 51.10
CA ASP A 545 -27.87 4.95 51.21
C ASP A 545 -28.25 4.10 49.97
N ILE A 546 -27.42 4.08 48.92
CA ILE A 546 -27.66 3.36 47.66
C ILE A 546 -26.52 2.37 47.42
N THR A 547 -26.87 1.10 47.27
CA THR A 547 -25.93 0.07 46.83
C THR A 547 -25.75 0.14 45.31
N ILE A 548 -24.50 0.22 44.86
CA ILE A 548 -24.12 0.31 43.45
C ILE A 548 -23.40 -0.99 43.07
N ASN A 549 -23.89 -1.67 42.04
CA ASN A 549 -23.20 -2.78 41.39
C ASN A 549 -22.65 -2.28 40.04
N HIS A 550 -21.35 -2.42 39.82
CA HIS A 550 -20.64 -1.95 38.64
C HIS A 550 -19.99 -3.14 37.94
N LYS A 551 -20.48 -3.49 36.76
CA LYS A 551 -19.86 -4.46 35.86
C LYS A 551 -19.14 -3.75 34.73
N TRP A 552 -18.03 -4.30 34.28
CA TRP A 552 -17.35 -3.83 33.08
C TRP A 552 -16.68 -4.97 32.30
N ALA A 553 -16.55 -4.77 30.99
CA ALA A 553 -15.80 -5.65 30.10
C ALA A 553 -15.19 -4.83 28.94
N ASP A 554 -13.98 -5.18 28.54
CA ASP A 554 -13.34 -4.62 27.34
C ASP A 554 -13.86 -5.28 26.04
N GLU A 555 -13.64 -4.59 24.92
CA GLU A 555 -13.92 -5.13 23.58
C GLU A 555 -12.93 -6.23 23.14
N ASP A 556 -11.80 -6.36 23.84
CA ASP A 556 -10.84 -7.48 23.70
C ASP A 556 -11.34 -8.77 24.38
N LEU A 557 -12.60 -8.78 24.83
CA LEU A 557 -13.36 -9.95 25.29
C LEU A 557 -12.70 -10.76 26.42
N GLY A 558 -12.23 -10.08 27.46
CA GLY A 558 -11.87 -10.73 28.73
C GLY A 558 -10.48 -10.39 29.28
N MET A 559 -9.73 -9.49 28.65
CA MET A 559 -8.45 -9.02 29.20
C MET A 559 -8.65 -8.04 30.35
N ASN A 560 -9.75 -7.27 30.34
CA ASN A 560 -10.15 -6.33 31.37
C ASN A 560 -11.67 -6.39 31.61
N CYS A 561 -12.09 -7.36 32.42
CA CYS A 561 -13.48 -7.51 32.85
C CYS A 561 -13.61 -7.78 34.36
N GLY A 562 -14.75 -7.43 34.94
CA GLY A 562 -15.04 -7.70 36.35
C GLY A 562 -16.31 -7.03 36.88
N GLU A 563 -16.53 -7.20 38.18
CA GLU A 563 -17.67 -6.68 38.91
C GLU A 563 -17.24 -6.17 40.30
N HIS A 564 -17.64 -4.94 40.64
CA HIS A 564 -17.49 -4.36 41.97
C HIS A 564 -18.87 -4.05 42.58
N GLU A 565 -19.00 -4.26 43.88
CA GLU A 565 -20.19 -3.88 44.65
C GLU A 565 -19.80 -2.86 45.72
N TYR A 566 -20.56 -1.76 45.80
CA TYR A 566 -20.35 -0.66 46.74
C TYR A 566 -21.61 -0.46 47.58
N ALA A 567 -21.46 -0.35 48.90
CA ALA A 567 -22.53 -0.11 49.86
C ALA A 567 -22.00 0.72 51.04
N ASP A 568 -22.86 1.49 51.70
CA ASP A 568 -22.50 2.40 52.80
C ASP A 568 -21.36 3.41 52.45
N GLY A 569 -21.15 3.66 51.15
CA GLY A 569 -20.09 4.51 50.61
C GLY A 569 -18.71 3.85 50.46
N GLU A 570 -18.59 2.56 50.76
CA GLU A 570 -17.36 1.77 50.61
C GLU A 570 -17.53 0.63 49.59
N ARG A 571 -16.42 0.10 49.08
CA ARG A 571 -16.41 -1.08 48.19
C ARG A 571 -16.41 -2.33 49.05
N ILE A 572 -17.47 -3.13 48.95
CA ILE A 572 -17.71 -4.29 49.81
C ILE A 572 -17.40 -5.64 49.12
N ARG A 573 -17.35 -5.66 47.79
CA ARG A 573 -17.03 -6.87 47.01
C ARG A 573 -16.27 -6.52 45.73
N GLU A 574 -15.34 -7.39 45.38
CA GLU A 574 -14.67 -7.43 44.09
C GLU A 574 -14.81 -8.84 43.51
N PHE A 575 -15.02 -8.94 42.21
CA PHE A 575 -15.05 -10.18 41.46
C PHE A 575 -14.37 -9.97 40.10
N TYR A 576 -13.38 -10.80 39.82
CA TYR A 576 -12.67 -10.85 38.55
C TYR A 576 -12.71 -12.30 38.07
N PRO A 577 -13.21 -12.62 36.87
CA PRO A 577 -13.21 -14.00 36.39
C PRO A 577 -11.78 -14.52 36.24
N GLU A 578 -11.46 -15.63 36.91
CA GLU A 578 -10.06 -16.09 36.99
C GLU A 578 -9.59 -16.85 35.74
N ILE A 579 -10.48 -17.64 35.13
CA ILE A 579 -10.22 -18.55 34.01
C ILE A 579 -10.54 -17.87 32.66
N SER A 580 -9.76 -18.15 31.61
CA SER A 580 -9.91 -17.59 30.25
C SER A 580 -11.36 -17.64 29.75
N LYS A 581 -11.98 -18.82 29.76
CA LYS A 581 -13.38 -19.01 29.35
C LYS A 581 -14.36 -18.13 30.14
N ASP A 582 -14.24 -18.08 31.47
CA ASP A 582 -15.17 -17.33 32.31
C ASP A 582 -15.08 -15.81 32.06
N ARG A 583 -13.88 -15.30 31.69
CA ARG A 583 -13.67 -13.90 31.29
C ARG A 583 -14.36 -13.59 29.95
N LEU A 584 -14.19 -14.49 28.99
CA LEU A 584 -14.78 -14.38 27.67
C LEU A 584 -16.31 -14.52 27.74
N ASP A 585 -16.85 -15.49 28.48
CA ASP A 585 -18.28 -15.62 28.79
C ASP A 585 -18.85 -14.33 29.40
N PHE A 586 -18.18 -13.76 30.41
CA PHE A 586 -18.59 -12.52 31.08
C PHE A 586 -18.58 -11.32 30.12
N ALA A 587 -17.56 -11.22 29.26
CA ALA A 587 -17.49 -10.15 28.27
C ALA A 587 -18.57 -10.28 27.19
N LEU A 588 -18.81 -11.49 26.68
CA LEU A 588 -19.85 -11.77 25.68
C LEU A 588 -21.25 -11.44 26.22
N ASP A 589 -21.54 -11.77 27.49
CA ASP A 589 -22.78 -11.37 28.19
C ASP A 589 -22.91 -9.85 28.27
N MET A 590 -21.86 -9.15 28.75
CA MET A 590 -21.85 -7.68 28.82
C MET A 590 -22.07 -7.00 27.47
N TRP A 591 -21.44 -7.50 26.41
CA TRP A 591 -21.57 -6.96 25.05
C TRP A 591 -22.82 -7.47 24.30
N ASN A 592 -23.54 -8.46 24.85
CA ASN A 592 -24.66 -9.14 24.21
C ASN A 592 -24.28 -9.70 22.82
N LEU A 593 -23.20 -10.50 22.78
CA LEU A 593 -22.65 -11.12 21.56
C LEU A 593 -22.77 -12.64 21.63
N ASP A 594 -23.12 -13.27 20.51
CA ASP A 594 -23.02 -14.72 20.36
C ASP A 594 -21.58 -15.10 19.96
N PRO A 595 -20.86 -15.94 20.73
CA PRO A 595 -19.53 -16.40 20.33
C PRO A 595 -19.50 -17.08 18.94
N ALA A 596 -20.59 -17.73 18.52
CA ALA A 596 -20.65 -18.35 17.19
C ALA A 596 -20.58 -17.31 16.06
N GLU A 597 -21.18 -16.11 16.22
CA GLU A 597 -21.10 -15.04 15.22
C GLU A 597 -19.67 -14.49 15.07
N LEU A 598 -18.89 -14.53 16.15
CA LEU A 598 -17.47 -14.15 16.18
C LEU A 598 -16.55 -15.26 15.61
N GLY A 599 -17.09 -16.43 15.30
CA GLY A 599 -16.33 -17.60 14.88
C GLY A 599 -15.56 -18.25 16.04
N LEU A 600 -16.06 -18.15 17.28
CA LEU A 600 -15.49 -18.79 18.47
C LEU A 600 -16.28 -20.05 18.82
N ALA A 601 -15.57 -21.15 19.08
CA ALA A 601 -16.14 -22.39 19.61
C ALA A 601 -15.44 -22.78 20.91
N VAL A 602 -16.17 -23.43 21.83
CA VAL A 602 -15.57 -24.02 23.03
C VAL A 602 -14.61 -25.13 22.61
N ASN A 603 -13.44 -25.21 23.24
CA ASN A 603 -12.43 -26.22 22.93
C ASN A 603 -12.84 -27.65 23.37
N GLY A 604 -12.10 -28.65 22.89
CA GLY A 604 -12.33 -30.08 23.21
C GLY A 604 -12.18 -30.48 24.69
N TYR A 605 -11.72 -29.58 25.58
CA TYR A 605 -11.72 -29.78 27.03
C TYR A 605 -12.87 -29.06 27.76
N GLY A 606 -13.59 -28.14 27.10
CA GLY A 606 -14.66 -27.36 27.72
C GLY A 606 -14.21 -26.18 28.56
N ASN A 607 -12.92 -25.81 28.53
CA ASN A 607 -12.29 -24.89 29.48
C ASN A 607 -11.72 -23.60 28.87
N ASP A 608 -11.78 -23.46 27.54
CA ASP A 608 -11.37 -22.26 26.79
C ASP A 608 -12.11 -22.19 25.44
N TYR A 609 -11.90 -21.11 24.70
CA TYR A 609 -12.39 -20.96 23.31
C TYR A 609 -11.26 -21.07 22.28
N VAL A 610 -11.63 -21.47 21.06
CA VAL A 610 -10.77 -21.55 19.88
C VAL A 610 -11.44 -20.88 18.67
N GLN A 611 -10.63 -20.30 17.78
CA GLN A 611 -11.11 -19.59 16.60
C GLN A 611 -11.36 -20.55 15.43
N LEU A 612 -12.61 -20.62 14.97
CA LEU A 612 -13.05 -21.47 13.87
C LEU A 612 -12.50 -21.03 12.51
N ARG A 613 -12.38 -19.71 12.29
CA ARG A 613 -11.94 -19.04 11.05
C ARG A 613 -10.50 -18.49 11.13
N GLY A 614 -9.69 -18.99 12.06
CA GLY A 614 -8.42 -18.37 12.45
C GLY A 614 -7.24 -18.84 11.62
N GLU A 615 -6.85 -20.09 11.83
CA GLU A 615 -5.76 -20.76 11.11
C GLU A 615 -6.35 -21.63 9.99
N SER A 616 -5.73 -21.58 8.81
CA SER A 616 -6.00 -22.48 7.70
C SER A 616 -5.05 -23.67 7.77
N PHE A 617 -5.56 -24.87 7.58
CA PHE A 617 -4.80 -26.11 7.62
C PHE A 617 -4.87 -26.81 6.26
N GLU A 618 -3.85 -27.60 5.93
CA GLU A 618 -3.87 -28.38 4.68
C GLU A 618 -4.96 -29.46 4.78
N LEU A 619 -5.83 -29.54 3.77
CA LEU A 619 -6.89 -30.52 3.71
C LEU A 619 -6.34 -31.85 3.20
N ILE A 620 -6.46 -32.90 4.02
CA ILE A 620 -6.04 -34.25 3.71
C ILE A 620 -7.24 -35.21 3.72
N GLU A 621 -7.08 -36.36 3.08
CA GLU A 621 -7.92 -37.53 3.29
C GLU A 621 -7.10 -38.61 4.01
N VAL A 622 -7.64 -39.18 5.10
CA VAL A 622 -7.02 -40.25 5.90
C VAL A 622 -8.11 -41.15 6.46
N GLU A 623 -7.92 -42.48 6.42
CA GLU A 623 -8.95 -43.47 6.80
C GLU A 623 -10.33 -43.22 6.14
N GLY A 624 -10.32 -42.82 4.86
CA GLY A 624 -11.53 -42.50 4.08
C GLY A 624 -12.32 -41.29 4.58
N GLN A 625 -11.67 -40.38 5.31
CA GLN A 625 -12.30 -39.18 5.89
C GLN A 625 -11.48 -37.93 5.60
N LYS A 626 -12.16 -36.82 5.31
CA LYS A 626 -11.53 -35.51 5.26
C LYS A 626 -11.05 -35.09 6.66
N ALA A 627 -9.81 -34.63 6.74
CA ALA A 627 -9.19 -34.14 7.95
C ALA A 627 -8.33 -32.90 7.67
N LEU A 628 -8.13 -32.08 8.70
CA LEU A 628 -7.19 -30.96 8.65
C LEU A 628 -5.82 -31.42 9.16
N PHE A 629 -4.77 -31.17 8.39
CA PHE A 629 -3.39 -31.49 8.76
C PHE A 629 -2.66 -30.26 9.30
N ALA A 630 -2.04 -30.44 10.47
CA ALA A 630 -1.09 -29.50 11.04
C ALA A 630 0.30 -30.15 11.14
N ASN A 631 1.34 -29.44 10.71
CA ASN A 631 2.74 -29.86 10.83
C ASN A 631 3.27 -29.88 12.28
N HIS A 632 2.47 -29.43 13.24
CA HIS A 632 2.81 -29.35 14.66
C HIS A 632 1.86 -30.21 15.50
N ARG A 633 2.14 -30.31 16.80
CA ARG A 633 1.36 -31.14 17.72
C ARG A 633 0.16 -30.38 18.26
N MET A 634 -1.03 -30.77 17.82
CA MET A 634 -2.31 -30.27 18.35
C MET A 634 -2.86 -31.17 19.46
N THR A 635 -3.63 -30.62 20.37
CA THR A 635 -4.31 -31.33 21.47
C THR A 635 -5.79 -30.97 21.50
N LYS A 636 -6.56 -31.54 22.44
CA LYS A 636 -7.96 -31.15 22.64
C LYS A 636 -8.14 -29.71 23.13
N ALA A 637 -7.08 -29.02 23.56
CA ALA A 637 -7.15 -27.59 23.88
C ALA A 637 -7.21 -26.73 22.61
N ASP A 638 -6.64 -27.22 21.51
CA ASP A 638 -6.37 -26.48 20.28
C ASP A 638 -7.44 -26.73 19.20
N ILE A 639 -8.39 -27.65 19.44
CA ILE A 639 -9.48 -27.98 18.52
C ILE A 639 -10.86 -27.71 19.13
N PRO A 640 -11.86 -27.34 18.30
CA PRO A 640 -13.26 -27.23 18.72
C PRO A 640 -13.85 -28.51 19.34
N GLN A 641 -14.74 -28.33 20.30
CA GLN A 641 -15.52 -29.43 20.88
C GLN A 641 -16.37 -30.12 19.81
N GLY A 642 -16.26 -31.46 19.73
CA GLY A 642 -16.93 -32.27 18.73
C GLY A 642 -16.04 -32.72 17.57
N LEU A 643 -14.88 -32.09 17.38
CA LEU A 643 -13.81 -32.61 16.53
C LEU A 643 -12.91 -33.59 17.30
N TYR A 644 -12.12 -34.36 16.55
CA TYR A 644 -11.22 -35.39 17.07
C TYR A 644 -9.81 -35.13 16.54
N VAL A 645 -8.80 -35.17 17.42
CA VAL A 645 -7.38 -35.00 17.04
C VAL A 645 -6.63 -36.32 17.19
N TYR A 646 -5.81 -36.61 16.19
CA TYR A 646 -4.92 -37.76 16.10
C TYR A 646 -3.53 -37.29 15.70
N HIS A 647 -2.54 -38.17 15.85
CA HIS A 647 -1.15 -37.86 15.56
C HIS A 647 -0.59 -38.84 14.53
N LEU A 648 0.09 -38.27 13.54
CA LEU A 648 0.78 -38.99 12.49
C LEU A 648 2.24 -39.21 12.91
N ARG A 649 2.79 -40.36 12.51
CA ARG A 649 4.16 -40.76 12.77
C ARG A 649 4.95 -40.92 11.47
N GLU A 650 6.23 -40.58 11.51
CA GLU A 650 7.17 -40.78 10.40
C GLU A 650 7.94 -42.12 10.56
N GLY A 651 8.04 -42.87 9.46
CA GLY A 651 8.89 -44.04 9.34
C GLY A 651 10.36 -43.69 9.03
N ASP A 652 11.25 -44.68 9.09
CA ASP A 652 12.70 -44.49 8.84
C ASP A 652 13.04 -44.02 7.41
N ASN A 653 12.07 -44.08 6.49
CA ASN A 653 12.16 -43.62 5.10
C ASN A 653 11.72 -42.16 4.88
N GLY A 654 11.13 -41.50 5.89
CA GLY A 654 10.58 -40.15 5.77
C GLY A 654 9.14 -40.09 5.25
N GLU A 655 8.44 -41.23 5.23
CA GLU A 655 7.02 -41.31 4.85
C GLU A 655 6.15 -41.50 6.11
N PHE A 656 4.88 -41.13 6.05
CA PHE A 656 3.94 -41.38 7.14
C PHE A 656 3.75 -42.89 7.33
N SER A 657 3.95 -43.40 8.55
CA SER A 657 3.90 -44.83 8.88
C SER A 657 2.66 -45.25 9.65
N THR A 658 2.20 -44.43 10.60
CA THR A 658 1.05 -44.75 11.47
C THR A 658 0.23 -43.50 11.80
N ILE A 659 -1.04 -43.72 12.12
CA ILE A 659 -1.90 -42.78 12.86
C ILE A 659 -2.24 -43.37 14.23
N GLU A 660 -2.14 -42.54 15.27
CA GLU A 660 -2.31 -42.95 16.67
C GLU A 660 -3.07 -41.86 17.45
N PRO A 661 -3.84 -42.19 18.51
CA PRO A 661 -4.42 -41.18 19.40
C PRO A 661 -3.37 -40.31 20.11
N GLN A 662 -2.15 -40.81 20.32
CA GLN A 662 -1.04 -40.04 20.91
C GLN A 662 0.36 -40.61 20.56
N VAL A 663 0.99 -40.08 19.51
CA VAL A 663 2.39 -40.41 19.17
C VAL A 663 3.36 -39.78 20.17
N LEU A 664 4.25 -40.58 20.77
CA LEU A 664 5.27 -40.09 21.72
C LEU A 664 6.62 -39.70 21.07
N VAL A 665 6.99 -40.35 19.96
CA VAL A 665 8.28 -40.17 19.26
C VAL A 665 8.07 -40.22 17.74
N ASN A 666 8.95 -39.58 16.95
CA ASN A 666 8.83 -39.44 15.49
C ASN A 666 7.48 -38.85 15.05
N HIS A 667 6.99 -37.84 15.77
CA HIS A 667 5.74 -37.15 15.45
C HIS A 667 5.91 -36.30 14.18
N ALA A 668 5.08 -36.58 13.18
CA ALA A 668 5.16 -35.99 11.83
C ALA A 668 4.09 -34.90 11.57
N GLY A 669 3.05 -34.85 12.41
CA GLY A 669 1.96 -33.89 12.31
C GLY A 669 0.69 -34.38 13.03
N SER A 670 -0.32 -33.53 13.09
CA SER A 670 -1.62 -33.82 13.70
C SER A 670 -2.69 -33.81 12.63
N ALA A 671 -3.63 -34.76 12.71
CA ALA A 671 -4.80 -34.84 11.85
C ALA A 671 -6.05 -34.58 12.69
N VAL A 672 -6.90 -33.64 12.27
CA VAL A 672 -8.15 -33.29 12.94
C VAL A 672 -9.34 -33.70 12.08
N THR A 673 -10.16 -34.63 12.57
CA THR A 673 -11.32 -35.18 11.85
C THR A 673 -12.65 -34.74 12.47
N LYS A 674 -13.70 -34.74 11.64
CA LYS A 674 -15.09 -34.46 12.05
C LYS A 674 -15.75 -35.60 12.84
N LYS A 675 -15.31 -36.83 12.58
CA LYS A 675 -15.82 -38.07 13.18
C LYS A 675 -14.64 -38.86 13.76
N PRO A 676 -14.87 -39.72 14.76
CA PRO A 676 -13.82 -40.53 15.33
C PRO A 676 -13.32 -41.59 14.32
N ILE A 677 -12.02 -41.79 14.27
CA ILE A 677 -11.40 -42.94 13.58
C ILE A 677 -11.60 -44.20 14.43
N ASP A 678 -12.02 -45.31 13.80
CA ASP A 678 -12.18 -46.61 14.46
C ASP A 678 -10.91 -47.45 14.37
N PHE A 679 -10.16 -47.47 15.48
CA PHE A 679 -8.94 -48.26 15.63
C PHE A 679 -9.21 -49.77 15.80
N LYS A 680 -10.47 -50.23 15.82
CA LYS A 680 -10.88 -51.65 15.90
C LYS A 680 -10.27 -52.41 17.10
N GLY A 681 -9.87 -51.68 18.16
CA GLY A 681 -9.23 -52.21 19.36
C GLY A 681 -7.70 -52.25 19.34
N ALA A 682 -7.04 -51.69 18.32
CA ALA A 682 -5.60 -51.44 18.29
C ALA A 682 -5.23 -50.07 18.90
N ASP A 683 -3.96 -49.87 19.25
CA ASP A 683 -3.45 -48.58 19.76
C ASP A 683 -3.06 -47.60 18.62
N HIS A 684 -2.91 -48.11 17.40
CA HIS A 684 -2.54 -47.38 16.18
C HIS A 684 -3.13 -48.08 14.94
N ILE A 685 -3.12 -47.38 13.80
CA ILE A 685 -3.34 -47.97 12.48
C ILE A 685 -2.03 -47.78 11.69
N ASP A 686 -1.51 -48.87 11.13
CA ASP A 686 -0.40 -48.85 10.17
C ASP A 686 -0.92 -48.43 8.79
N PHE A 687 -0.21 -47.54 8.10
CA PHE A 687 -0.60 -47.08 6.78
C PHE A 687 -0.19 -48.04 5.65
N ASP A 688 -1.08 -48.17 4.68
CA ASP A 688 -0.89 -48.80 3.37
C ASP A 688 -1.22 -47.81 2.23
N GLU A 689 -1.27 -48.29 0.97
CA GLU A 689 -1.48 -47.44 -0.21
C GLU A 689 -2.84 -46.72 -0.22
N ASP A 690 -3.86 -47.24 0.50
CA ASP A 690 -5.23 -46.69 0.52
C ASP A 690 -5.56 -45.91 1.81
N SER A 691 -4.81 -46.11 2.90
CA SER A 691 -5.04 -45.48 4.22
C SER A 691 -4.12 -44.29 4.55
N SER A 692 -2.98 -44.17 3.85
CA SER A 692 -2.00 -43.11 4.08
C SER A 692 -2.56 -41.70 3.79
N PRO A 693 -2.13 -40.63 4.51
CA PRO A 693 -2.62 -39.27 4.31
C PRO A 693 -2.42 -38.74 2.89
N ASN A 694 -3.52 -38.54 2.16
CA ASN A 694 -3.53 -37.98 0.82
C ASN A 694 -3.79 -36.47 0.87
N PHE A 695 -2.84 -35.66 0.39
CA PHE A 695 -2.91 -34.20 0.42
C PHE A 695 -3.68 -33.67 -0.79
N LEU A 696 -4.82 -33.01 -0.55
CA LEU A 696 -5.72 -32.59 -1.62
C LEU A 696 -5.27 -31.29 -2.33
N GLY A 697 -4.27 -30.59 -1.77
CA GLY A 697 -3.76 -29.32 -2.31
C GLY A 697 -4.68 -28.12 -2.04
N GLU A 698 -5.66 -28.30 -1.16
CA GLU A 698 -6.59 -27.28 -0.67
C GLU A 698 -6.27 -26.93 0.78
N GLU A 699 -6.56 -25.70 1.20
CA GLU A 699 -6.52 -25.28 2.60
C GLU A 699 -7.95 -25.09 3.13
N ALA A 700 -8.20 -25.45 4.38
CA ALA A 700 -9.50 -25.34 5.03
C ALA A 700 -9.37 -24.98 6.52
N THR A 701 -10.37 -24.30 7.05
CA THR A 701 -10.47 -23.94 8.48
C THR A 701 -11.28 -24.97 9.26
N PHE A 702 -11.36 -24.83 10.59
CA PHE A 702 -12.24 -25.68 11.39
C PHE A 702 -13.72 -25.50 11.03
N GLU A 703 -14.14 -24.27 10.67
CA GLU A 703 -15.50 -24.01 10.21
C GLU A 703 -15.79 -24.81 8.93
N ASP A 704 -14.89 -24.75 7.94
CA ASP A 704 -15.05 -25.48 6.68
C ASP A 704 -15.19 -27.00 6.94
N LEU A 705 -14.36 -27.60 7.80
CA LEU A 705 -14.49 -29.02 8.18
C LEU A 705 -15.85 -29.32 8.86
N ILE A 706 -16.35 -28.42 9.71
CA ILE A 706 -17.65 -28.54 10.38
C ILE A 706 -18.81 -28.38 9.39
N GLU A 707 -18.68 -27.56 8.35
CA GLU A 707 -19.71 -27.36 7.31
C GLU A 707 -19.68 -28.42 6.20
N MET A 708 -18.52 -29.02 5.90
CA MET A 708 -18.37 -30.05 4.86
C MET A 708 -19.41 -31.16 5.00
N SER A 709 -20.25 -31.35 3.98
CA SER A 709 -21.26 -32.40 3.96
C SER A 709 -20.63 -33.79 3.80
N ASP A 710 -21.17 -34.77 4.50
CA ASP A 710 -20.83 -36.20 4.38
C ASP A 710 -21.29 -36.85 3.06
N GLN A 711 -21.49 -36.06 1.99
CA GLN A 711 -22.00 -36.58 0.73
C GLN A 711 -20.91 -37.32 -0.04
N VAL A 712 -20.94 -38.65 0.09
CA VAL A 712 -20.47 -39.57 -0.93
C VAL A 712 -21.23 -39.23 -2.21
N GLU A 713 -20.53 -38.78 -3.25
CA GLU A 713 -21.11 -38.70 -4.59
C GLU A 713 -21.30 -40.12 -5.13
N ASP A 714 -22.51 -40.66 -4.99
CA ASP A 714 -22.99 -41.73 -5.86
C ASP A 714 -23.03 -41.20 -7.30
N MET A 715 -21.91 -41.30 -8.03
CA MET A 715 -21.89 -41.17 -9.48
C MET A 715 -22.67 -42.33 -10.11
N GLU A 716 -23.99 -42.18 -10.19
CA GLU A 716 -24.82 -43.07 -11.00
C GLU A 716 -24.36 -43.05 -12.46
N VAL A 717 -24.05 -44.24 -12.95
CA VAL A 717 -23.73 -44.50 -14.36
C VAL A 717 -24.91 -44.10 -15.24
N ILE A 718 -24.71 -43.10 -16.10
CA ILE A 718 -25.58 -42.85 -17.25
C ILE A 718 -24.84 -43.28 -18.53
N GLN A 719 -25.51 -44.13 -19.32
CA GLN A 719 -25.05 -44.70 -20.60
C GLN A 719 -25.11 -43.70 -21.77
#